data_AF-A0A929WZJ1-F1
#
_entry.id   AF-A0A929WZJ1-F1
#
_cell.length_a   1.000
_cell.length_b   1.000
_cell.length_c   1.000
_cell.angle_alpha   90.00
_cell.angle_beta   90.00
_cell.angle_gamma   90.00
#
_symmetry.space_group_name_H-M   'P 1'
#
loop_
_entity.id
_entity.type
_entity.pdbx_description
1 polymer ?
#
loop_
_entity_poly.entity_id
_entity_poly.type
_entity_poly.pdbx_seq_one_letter_code
_entity_poly.pdbx_strand_id
1 'polypeptide(L)'
;MRHFLLTSFFAALALSLSAQTGAFQVNNSGFETWKNANEPGDGWYSFVSANTSGLGFLGSMAKNSSKKNTVKIEGRTGNAVLLKSSSIWGTKANGNLTTGCINMGNSTPADKANYNYTRRDSANSCLFAGRPDSLVFYAKFKRGRGGNDTYTGRCHAVLHGDIDYKDPHETEENKAKYLIAETTIYSTVTDEWTRYAGGFTYTGTTAAKMYMLASFTTNETPGASYNDEFSIDDVQFIYNSRLKSIAYKGAAVPVSAQVDLSTETYEPAALVLTADGAGASIDTTYNQVTRILTITVKGNDVSVSPDNVHSYQIQFGEAAKPTLAGVKINGETFAAFTPDVKEYTLPYAYAPGIVIEGTPAEGFKMVNDSLETTFGKFAEPAFYDNAQKCITLKVTDGSKTTDYTFKFTDAVADAKSGDYPGSLSVSLTADNDIAVPLPLNNAAVLVTKNSNGTYNLDLKQFSFAGIPVGDIHVADIPLQNDTLAAQRTLRLTAFQADGSMDKNSMGWSLGHLPVKVALHLLNADQHLIEGGIDILTEANPTLAAMFKRIHVDFVSLVLAPTQADTTNNQRKCYANLKVTKGLLTKYAARFLALNNTWSDANGVYNLPMSYLDLTGATISADVTAEDLRQGQPAVNNTLYYLPTTTTLRGDNFIVNGTTARFALQDAAPLYVPQDFTAESVTYDRVFDTGANTLSTTFILPFDFDVPTSNMKVAGFATATNTAGNDYLLNFNETAHATAHTPYLLQTFDNHPFDRLTNVSVKATPQVAYSLKSDPFTQTGVYAESSLDAGAVAYSFDNMTFTKMTTNVVSPFRTYFTSTKAIGELKLDINGVLTGICGPVRNDRDGKGQPRYDLNGRRTDGSAKGLQIVGGKKIYR
;
A
#
# COMPACT_ATOMS: atom_id res chain seq x y z
N MET A 1 -21.19 60.50 11.23
CA MET A 1 -21.46 61.96 11.24
C MET A 1 -20.14 62.73 11.28
N ARG A 2 -19.70 63.26 10.14
CA ARG A 2 -18.73 64.38 10.04
C ARG A 2 -18.97 65.01 8.67
N HIS A 3 -19.45 66.24 8.66
CA HIS A 3 -19.67 67.05 7.47
C HIS A 3 -18.33 67.34 6.80
N PHE A 4 -18.18 66.98 5.53
CA PHE A 4 -17.12 67.51 4.68
C PHE A 4 -17.78 68.42 3.64
N LEU A 5 -17.49 69.72 3.77
CA LEU A 5 -17.90 70.76 2.84
C LEU A 5 -17.32 70.47 1.44
N LEU A 6 -18.18 70.45 0.44
CA LEU A 6 -17.78 70.67 -0.95
C LEU A 6 -17.39 72.15 -1.09
N THR A 7 -16.10 72.45 -1.05
CA THR A 7 -15.56 73.72 -1.56
C THR A 7 -14.81 73.45 -2.85
N SER A 8 -15.34 74.02 -3.92
CA SER A 8 -14.83 74.12 -5.29
C SER A 8 -13.36 74.52 -5.36
N PHE A 9 -12.55 73.69 -6.03
CA PHE A 9 -11.28 74.09 -6.63
C PHE A 9 -11.30 73.65 -8.09
N PHE A 10 -11.66 74.58 -8.99
CA PHE A 10 -11.44 74.44 -10.43
C PHE A 10 -10.18 75.23 -10.76
N ALA A 11 -9.07 74.52 -11.03
CA ALA A 11 -7.90 75.10 -11.67
C ALA A 11 -7.16 73.99 -12.43
N ALA A 12 -7.18 74.15 -13.75
CA ALA A 12 -6.33 73.55 -14.79
C ALA A 12 -5.30 72.49 -14.35
N LEU A 13 -5.52 71.23 -14.73
CA LEU A 13 -4.45 70.26 -14.97
C LEU A 13 -4.64 69.63 -16.36
N ALA A 14 -4.24 70.38 -17.40
CA ALA A 14 -3.96 69.80 -18.70
C ALA A 14 -2.50 69.34 -18.70
N LEU A 15 -2.24 68.10 -18.27
CA LEU A 15 -0.97 67.42 -18.53
C LEU A 15 -1.11 66.59 -19.80
N SER A 16 -0.55 67.11 -20.88
CA SER A 16 -0.37 66.41 -22.15
C SER A 16 0.55 65.20 -21.95
N LEU A 17 0.04 63.98 -22.18
CA LEU A 17 0.87 62.80 -22.45
C LEU A 17 0.61 62.30 -23.88
N SER A 18 1.73 62.07 -24.57
CA SER A 18 1.98 61.40 -25.86
C SER A 18 0.83 61.32 -26.89
N ALA A 19 1.11 61.80 -28.11
CA ALA A 19 0.28 61.67 -29.31
C ALA A 19 -0.02 60.20 -29.74
N GLN A 20 0.31 59.20 -28.93
CA GLN A 20 0.09 57.78 -29.18
C GLN A 20 -1.02 57.15 -28.32
N THR A 21 -1.47 57.77 -27.22
CA THR A 21 -2.38 57.11 -26.25
C THR A 21 -3.82 57.63 -26.22
N GLY A 22 -4.16 58.71 -26.93
CA GLY A 22 -5.53 59.29 -26.95
C GLY A 22 -5.89 60.05 -25.66
N ALA A 23 -6.91 60.89 -25.69
CA ALA A 23 -7.30 61.72 -24.53
C ALA A 23 -8.47 61.11 -23.72
N PHE A 24 -8.55 61.40 -22.41
CA PHE A 24 -9.70 61.07 -21.54
C PHE A 24 -10.70 62.22 -21.43
N GLN A 25 -10.36 63.38 -21.98
CA GLN A 25 -11.26 64.52 -22.13
C GLN A 25 -11.08 65.07 -23.53
N VAL A 26 -12.10 65.73 -24.08
CA VAL A 26 -11.92 66.49 -25.31
C VAL A 26 -11.14 67.76 -24.95
N ASN A 27 -10.11 68.10 -25.73
CA ASN A 27 -9.34 69.31 -25.51
C ASN A 27 -10.24 70.56 -25.63
N ASN A 28 -9.89 71.62 -24.90
CA ASN A 28 -10.62 72.90 -24.91
C ASN A 28 -12.13 72.77 -24.64
N SER A 29 -12.53 71.84 -23.76
CA SER A 29 -13.94 71.59 -23.44
C SER A 29 -14.62 72.68 -22.60
N GLY A 30 -13.85 73.59 -22.00
CA GLY A 30 -14.34 74.85 -21.43
C GLY A 30 -14.28 76.03 -22.41
N PHE A 31 -14.00 75.79 -23.70
CA PHE A 31 -14.03 76.79 -24.77
C PHE A 31 -13.22 78.08 -24.54
N GLU A 32 -12.07 77.98 -23.88
CA GLU A 32 -11.21 79.13 -23.59
C GLU A 32 -10.32 79.54 -24.77
N THR A 33 -9.87 78.56 -25.54
CA THR A 33 -9.01 78.78 -26.71
C THR A 33 -9.84 78.92 -27.98
N TRP A 34 -9.54 79.93 -28.81
CA TRP A 34 -10.27 80.20 -30.06
C TRP A 34 -9.31 80.42 -31.22
N LYS A 35 -9.56 79.74 -32.33
CA LYS A 35 -8.78 79.90 -33.57
C LYS A 35 -9.11 81.21 -34.29
N ASN A 36 -10.36 81.66 -34.19
CA ASN A 36 -10.86 82.96 -34.63
C ASN A 36 -12.23 83.24 -33.97
N ALA A 37 -12.89 84.35 -34.31
CA ALA A 37 -14.18 84.74 -33.73
C ALA A 37 -15.33 83.73 -33.93
N ASN A 38 -15.17 82.77 -34.84
CA ASN A 38 -16.20 81.83 -35.25
C ASN A 38 -15.84 80.36 -35.07
N GLU A 39 -14.65 80.03 -34.56
CA GLU A 39 -14.24 78.63 -34.38
C GLU A 39 -13.44 78.46 -33.08
N PRO A 40 -13.93 77.63 -32.14
CA PRO A 40 -13.13 77.19 -31.01
C PRO A 40 -11.83 76.52 -31.48
N GLY A 41 -10.75 76.65 -30.70
CA GLY A 41 -9.50 75.96 -30.98
C GLY A 41 -9.50 74.53 -30.44
N ASP A 42 -8.46 73.77 -30.80
CA ASP A 42 -7.98 72.59 -30.07
C ASP A 42 -9.04 71.55 -29.72
N GLY A 43 -9.74 71.01 -30.73
CA GLY A 43 -10.60 69.83 -30.57
C GLY A 43 -12.09 70.03 -30.87
N TRP A 44 -12.53 71.27 -31.11
CA TRP A 44 -13.91 71.59 -31.49
C TRP A 44 -13.94 72.40 -32.79
N TYR A 45 -14.79 72.01 -33.72
CA TYR A 45 -14.81 72.53 -35.08
C TYR A 45 -16.21 72.97 -35.49
N SER A 46 -16.25 74.11 -36.19
CA SER A 46 -17.46 74.77 -36.64
C SER A 46 -17.56 74.73 -38.17
N PHE A 47 -18.51 75.48 -38.72
CA PHE A 47 -18.59 75.69 -40.16
C PHE A 47 -17.35 76.37 -40.78
N VAL A 48 -16.48 77.00 -39.99
CA VAL A 48 -15.18 77.53 -40.48
C VAL A 48 -14.30 76.42 -41.04
N SER A 49 -14.33 75.23 -40.47
CA SER A 49 -13.56 74.07 -40.94
C SER A 49 -14.41 73.02 -41.69
N ALA A 50 -15.66 73.35 -42.04
CA ALA A 50 -16.54 72.43 -42.76
C ALA A 50 -15.99 72.04 -44.15
N ASN A 51 -16.23 70.79 -44.53
CA ASN A 51 -16.08 70.28 -45.89
C ASN A 51 -17.31 70.67 -46.72
N THR A 52 -17.09 71.39 -47.83
CA THR A 52 -18.14 71.88 -48.72
C THR A 52 -17.98 71.38 -50.15
N SER A 53 -17.16 70.35 -50.39
CA SER A 53 -16.85 69.88 -51.75
C SER A 53 -18.10 69.42 -52.51
N GLY A 54 -19.09 68.86 -51.83
CA GLY A 54 -20.37 68.42 -52.41
C GLY A 54 -21.25 69.56 -52.95
N LEU A 55 -21.01 70.81 -52.53
CA LEU A 55 -21.80 71.97 -52.96
C LEU A 55 -21.24 72.70 -54.19
N GLY A 56 -20.10 72.26 -54.73
CA GLY A 56 -19.45 72.91 -55.88
C GLY A 56 -19.21 74.41 -55.64
N PHE A 57 -19.56 75.25 -56.61
CA PHE A 57 -19.36 76.71 -56.52
C PHE A 57 -20.16 77.38 -55.39
N LEU A 58 -21.25 76.76 -54.90
CA LEU A 58 -22.05 77.28 -53.79
C LEU A 58 -21.35 77.10 -52.42
N GLY A 59 -20.39 76.18 -52.33
CA GLY A 59 -19.74 75.79 -51.08
C GLY A 59 -19.08 76.97 -50.34
N SER A 60 -18.29 77.79 -51.03
CA SER A 60 -17.62 78.95 -50.44
C SER A 60 -18.59 80.01 -49.91
N MET A 61 -19.74 80.18 -50.56
CA MET A 61 -20.77 81.14 -50.14
C MET A 61 -21.57 80.63 -48.95
N ALA A 62 -21.97 79.35 -48.96
CA ALA A 62 -22.65 78.71 -47.84
C ALA A 62 -21.76 78.72 -46.59
N LYS A 63 -20.47 78.36 -46.73
CA LYS A 63 -19.48 78.41 -45.65
C LYS A 63 -19.31 79.81 -45.04
N ASN A 64 -19.20 80.84 -45.88
CA ASN A 64 -19.07 82.22 -45.40
C ASN A 64 -20.32 82.74 -44.67
N SER A 65 -21.49 82.18 -44.98
CA SER A 65 -22.75 82.49 -44.29
C SER A 65 -22.85 81.73 -42.97
N SER A 66 -22.64 80.41 -43.01
CA SER A 66 -22.78 79.51 -41.86
C SER A 66 -21.68 79.68 -40.82
N LYS A 67 -20.48 80.16 -41.16
CA LYS A 67 -19.43 80.38 -40.14
C LYS A 67 -19.86 81.35 -39.04
N LYS A 68 -20.75 82.30 -39.33
CA LYS A 68 -21.28 83.25 -38.34
C LYS A 68 -22.26 82.61 -37.34
N ASN A 69 -22.63 81.35 -37.56
CA ASN A 69 -23.50 80.58 -36.67
C ASN A 69 -22.77 80.08 -35.42
N THR A 70 -21.46 80.28 -35.31
CA THR A 70 -20.70 79.98 -34.10
C THR A 70 -20.07 81.29 -33.62
N VAL A 71 -20.31 81.64 -32.37
CA VAL A 71 -19.89 82.93 -31.78
C VAL A 71 -19.27 82.69 -30.42
N LYS A 72 -18.15 83.36 -30.16
CA LYS A 72 -17.54 83.45 -28.83
C LYS A 72 -18.38 84.34 -27.92
N ILE A 73 -18.77 83.84 -26.76
CA ILE A 73 -19.53 84.57 -25.73
C ILE A 73 -18.87 84.41 -24.35
N GLU A 74 -19.36 85.17 -23.37
CA GLU A 74 -18.98 84.98 -21.96
C GLU A 74 -19.66 83.71 -21.40
N GLY A 75 -18.86 82.87 -20.74
CA GLY A 75 -19.26 81.59 -20.18
C GLY A 75 -19.71 81.65 -18.73
N ARG A 76 -19.78 80.49 -18.08
CA ARG A 76 -19.93 80.36 -16.61
C ARG A 76 -18.67 80.77 -15.90
N THR A 77 -17.53 80.47 -16.50
CA THR A 77 -16.19 80.87 -16.09
C THR A 77 -15.43 81.09 -17.39
N GLY A 78 -14.91 82.30 -17.63
CA GLY A 78 -14.20 82.60 -18.88
C GLY A 78 -15.12 82.65 -20.11
N ASN A 79 -14.82 81.84 -21.12
CA ASN A 79 -15.45 81.91 -22.44
C ASN A 79 -16.36 80.71 -22.70
N ALA A 80 -17.43 80.90 -23.47
CA ALA A 80 -18.30 79.83 -23.94
C ALA A 80 -18.58 79.93 -25.43
N VAL A 81 -19.18 78.88 -25.99
CA VAL A 81 -19.60 78.84 -27.39
C VAL A 81 -21.10 79.07 -27.51
N LEU A 82 -21.52 79.97 -28.40
CA LEU A 82 -22.90 80.15 -28.82
C LEU A 82 -23.09 79.66 -30.24
N LEU A 83 -23.98 78.67 -30.42
CA LEU A 83 -24.45 78.21 -31.72
C LEU A 83 -25.76 78.90 -32.09
N LYS A 84 -25.86 79.34 -33.34
CA LYS A 84 -27.06 79.98 -33.91
C LYS A 84 -27.56 79.20 -35.12
N SER A 85 -28.87 79.03 -35.25
CA SER A 85 -29.43 78.65 -36.56
C SER A 85 -29.67 79.90 -37.40
N SER A 86 -29.63 79.77 -38.73
CA SER A 86 -29.82 80.90 -39.64
C SER A 86 -30.66 80.52 -40.85
N SER A 87 -31.22 81.54 -41.53
CA SER A 87 -31.88 81.38 -42.82
C SER A 87 -30.93 81.87 -43.91
N ILE A 88 -30.37 80.93 -44.67
CA ILE A 88 -29.41 81.20 -45.73
C ILE A 88 -30.15 81.02 -47.06
N TRP A 89 -30.42 82.14 -47.73
CA TRP A 89 -31.16 82.18 -49.01
C TRP A 89 -32.49 81.41 -48.96
N GLY A 90 -33.24 81.56 -47.87
CA GLY A 90 -34.54 80.90 -47.65
C GLY A 90 -34.45 79.48 -47.08
N THR A 91 -33.25 78.88 -47.02
CA THR A 91 -33.02 77.57 -46.40
C THR A 91 -32.63 77.74 -44.94
N LYS A 92 -33.35 77.07 -44.04
CA LYS A 92 -33.04 77.06 -42.60
C LYS A 92 -31.86 76.11 -42.35
N ALA A 93 -30.85 76.58 -41.65
CA ALA A 93 -29.63 75.83 -41.34
C ALA A 93 -29.35 75.87 -39.83
N ASN A 94 -29.13 74.70 -39.24
CA ASN A 94 -28.88 74.59 -37.80
C ASN A 94 -27.49 75.13 -37.44
N GLY A 95 -27.35 75.62 -36.20
CA GLY A 95 -26.02 75.76 -35.60
C GLY A 95 -25.45 74.36 -35.35
N ASN A 96 -24.15 74.17 -35.58
CA ASN A 96 -23.48 72.88 -35.44
C ASN A 96 -22.02 73.08 -34.98
N LEU A 97 -21.61 72.29 -33.99
CA LEU A 97 -20.25 72.22 -33.47
C LEU A 97 -19.91 70.75 -33.23
N THR A 98 -18.72 70.31 -33.62
CA THR A 98 -18.34 68.90 -33.50
C THR A 98 -16.87 68.72 -33.17
N THR A 99 -16.52 67.62 -32.53
CA THR A 99 -15.11 67.20 -32.38
C THR A 99 -14.52 66.60 -33.66
N GLY A 100 -15.36 66.35 -34.66
CA GLY A 100 -14.97 65.87 -35.98
C GLY A 100 -14.94 66.98 -37.03
N CYS A 101 -15.47 66.66 -38.20
CA CYS A 101 -15.63 67.54 -39.35
C CYS A 101 -17.12 67.64 -39.71
N ILE A 102 -17.60 68.85 -39.97
CA ILE A 102 -18.95 69.07 -40.51
C ILE A 102 -18.89 68.88 -42.04
N ASN A 103 -19.65 67.93 -42.58
CA ASN A 103 -19.83 67.75 -44.02
C ASN A 103 -21.10 68.46 -44.50
N MET A 104 -20.94 69.57 -45.23
CA MET A 104 -22.02 70.27 -45.92
C MET A 104 -22.07 69.79 -47.36
N GLY A 105 -22.71 68.63 -47.59
CA GLY A 105 -22.73 67.97 -48.89
C GLY A 105 -23.87 68.42 -49.81
N ASN A 106 -24.98 68.93 -49.29
CA ASN A 106 -26.18 69.29 -50.06
C ASN A 106 -26.90 70.51 -49.46
N SER A 107 -27.53 71.33 -50.29
CA SER A 107 -28.32 72.50 -49.86
C SER A 107 -29.67 72.13 -49.23
N THR A 108 -30.14 70.90 -49.40
CA THR A 108 -31.33 70.37 -48.75
C THR A 108 -30.97 69.93 -47.32
N PRO A 109 -31.52 70.56 -46.25
CA PRO A 109 -31.05 70.32 -44.88
C PRO A 109 -31.07 68.86 -44.43
N ALA A 110 -32.12 68.10 -44.78
CA ALA A 110 -32.30 66.71 -44.37
C ALA A 110 -31.63 65.67 -45.30
N ASP A 111 -30.85 66.10 -46.29
CA ASP A 111 -30.18 65.19 -47.21
C ASP A 111 -29.07 64.38 -46.52
N LYS A 112 -28.94 63.10 -46.89
CA LYS A 112 -27.96 62.17 -46.29
C LYS A 112 -26.50 62.59 -46.49
N ALA A 113 -26.22 63.48 -47.44
CA ALA A 113 -24.89 64.05 -47.63
C ALA A 113 -24.51 65.10 -46.56
N ASN A 114 -25.46 65.53 -45.72
CA ASN A 114 -25.19 66.42 -44.60
C ASN A 114 -25.02 65.61 -43.30
N TYR A 115 -23.81 65.57 -42.76
CA TYR A 115 -23.48 64.82 -41.55
C TYR A 115 -22.23 65.39 -40.87
N ASN A 116 -22.04 65.09 -39.59
CA ASN A 116 -20.74 65.23 -38.94
C ASN A 116 -19.98 63.92 -39.07
N TYR A 117 -18.66 63.96 -39.18
CA TYR A 117 -17.87 62.73 -39.21
C TYR A 117 -16.50 62.88 -38.58
N THR A 118 -15.96 61.78 -38.08
CA THR A 118 -14.55 61.73 -37.68
C THR A 118 -13.68 61.71 -38.94
N ARG A 119 -12.75 62.66 -39.07
CA ARG A 119 -11.83 62.73 -40.19
C ARG A 119 -10.42 62.34 -39.72
N ARG A 120 -10.08 61.05 -39.82
CA ARG A 120 -8.86 60.50 -39.20
C ARG A 120 -7.56 60.96 -39.83
N ASP A 121 -7.58 61.49 -41.04
CA ASP A 121 -6.41 62.07 -41.73
C ASP A 121 -6.15 63.53 -41.34
N SER A 122 -6.92 64.12 -40.42
CA SER A 122 -6.74 65.50 -39.98
C SER A 122 -6.97 65.68 -38.48
N ALA A 123 -6.71 66.90 -37.98
CA ALA A 123 -6.99 67.29 -36.60
C ALA A 123 -8.50 67.24 -36.24
N ASN A 124 -9.38 67.15 -37.25
CA ASN A 124 -10.83 66.94 -37.10
C ASN A 124 -11.16 65.47 -36.74
N SER A 125 -10.36 64.90 -35.85
CA SER A 125 -10.56 63.60 -35.24
C SER A 125 -10.12 63.68 -33.78
N CYS A 126 -11.00 63.29 -32.85
CA CYS A 126 -10.66 63.25 -31.44
C CYS A 126 -10.28 61.82 -31.07
N LEU A 127 -8.99 61.48 -31.14
CA LEU A 127 -8.49 60.20 -30.64
C LEU A 127 -8.73 60.12 -29.12
N PHE A 128 -9.43 59.09 -28.68
CA PHE A 128 -9.97 59.01 -27.32
C PHE A 128 -9.51 57.72 -26.64
N ALA A 129 -8.97 57.85 -25.44
CA ALA A 129 -8.48 56.72 -24.64
C ALA A 129 -9.57 56.16 -23.71
N GLY A 130 -10.46 57.04 -23.27
CA GLY A 130 -11.35 56.73 -22.17
C GLY A 130 -12.61 55.95 -22.58
N ARG A 131 -13.12 55.17 -21.65
CA ARG A 131 -14.47 54.59 -21.65
C ARG A 131 -15.33 55.28 -20.57
N PRO A 132 -15.90 56.46 -20.87
CA PRO A 132 -16.62 57.28 -19.91
C PRO A 132 -17.99 56.71 -19.59
N ASP A 133 -18.42 56.87 -18.35
CA ASP A 133 -19.74 56.46 -17.87
C ASP A 133 -20.82 57.50 -18.22
N SER A 134 -20.46 58.78 -18.25
CA SER A 134 -21.36 59.84 -18.70
C SER A 134 -20.64 61.03 -19.35
N LEU A 135 -21.36 61.77 -20.18
CA LEU A 135 -20.98 63.11 -20.65
C LEU A 135 -21.81 64.14 -19.87
N VAL A 136 -21.18 65.21 -19.41
CA VAL A 136 -21.84 66.32 -18.74
C VAL A 136 -21.40 67.64 -19.37
N PHE A 137 -22.28 68.63 -19.41
CA PHE A 137 -21.98 69.99 -19.88
C PHE A 137 -23.00 70.97 -19.31
N TYR A 138 -22.73 72.26 -19.44
CA TYR A 138 -23.69 73.31 -19.10
C TYR A 138 -24.18 74.00 -20.36
N ALA A 139 -25.48 74.34 -20.37
CA ALA A 139 -26.03 75.05 -21.53
C ALA A 139 -27.18 75.99 -21.20
N LYS A 140 -27.36 76.98 -22.09
CA LYS A 140 -28.57 77.80 -22.25
C LYS A 140 -29.15 77.55 -23.62
N PHE A 141 -30.46 77.41 -23.73
CA PHE A 141 -31.11 77.16 -25.01
C PHE A 141 -32.31 78.07 -25.21
N LYS A 142 -32.39 78.67 -26.39
CA LYS A 142 -33.49 79.52 -26.81
C LYS A 142 -33.93 79.13 -28.21
N ARG A 143 -35.24 78.93 -28.36
CA ARG A 143 -35.88 78.66 -29.64
C ARG A 143 -35.97 79.92 -30.49
N GLY A 144 -35.69 79.76 -31.76
CA GLY A 144 -35.85 80.75 -32.80
C GLY A 144 -37.25 80.73 -33.42
N ARG A 145 -37.31 80.95 -34.73
CA ARG A 145 -38.53 81.08 -35.53
C ARG A 145 -38.69 79.92 -36.50
N GLY A 146 -39.94 79.63 -36.86
CA GLY A 146 -40.30 78.71 -37.94
C GLY A 146 -40.23 77.22 -37.60
N GLY A 147 -39.87 76.84 -36.38
CA GLY A 147 -40.00 75.48 -35.83
C GLY A 147 -41.26 75.31 -34.97
N ASN A 148 -41.47 74.11 -34.41
CA ASN A 148 -42.52 73.86 -33.42
C ASN A 148 -42.13 74.37 -32.01
N ASP A 149 -42.99 74.23 -31.01
CA ASP A 149 -42.74 74.69 -29.64
C ASP A 149 -42.13 73.62 -28.73
N THR A 150 -41.68 72.48 -29.27
CA THR A 150 -41.19 71.34 -28.48
C THR A 150 -39.72 70.98 -28.67
N TYR A 151 -39.08 71.37 -29.77
CA TYR A 151 -37.68 70.99 -30.05
C TYR A 151 -36.67 71.53 -29.01
N THR A 152 -35.53 70.88 -28.90
CA THR A 152 -34.46 71.21 -27.94
C THR A 152 -33.12 71.38 -28.63
N GLY A 153 -32.15 71.99 -27.93
CA GLY A 153 -30.74 71.81 -28.27
C GLY A 153 -30.35 70.35 -28.06
N ARG A 154 -29.44 69.82 -28.88
CA ARG A 154 -29.01 68.42 -28.78
C ARG A 154 -27.50 68.32 -28.75
N CYS A 155 -26.98 67.56 -27.80
CA CYS A 155 -25.66 66.95 -27.85
C CYS A 155 -25.83 65.48 -28.23
N HIS A 156 -25.06 64.99 -29.19
CA HIS A 156 -24.92 63.57 -29.46
C HIS A 156 -23.43 63.23 -29.46
N ALA A 157 -23.02 62.31 -28.59
CA ALA A 157 -21.63 61.89 -28.46
C ALA A 157 -21.50 60.40 -28.73
N VAL A 158 -20.64 60.07 -29.70
CA VAL A 158 -20.39 58.71 -30.16
C VAL A 158 -18.92 58.35 -29.90
N LEU A 159 -18.68 57.33 -29.09
CA LEU A 159 -17.41 56.64 -29.00
C LEU A 159 -17.40 55.51 -30.02
N HIS A 160 -16.46 55.53 -30.96
CA HIS A 160 -16.37 54.54 -32.02
C HIS A 160 -14.95 54.05 -32.28
N GLY A 161 -14.82 52.92 -32.97
CA GLY A 161 -13.55 52.33 -33.38
C GLY A 161 -12.88 53.05 -34.57
N ASP A 162 -11.92 52.40 -35.19
CA ASP A 162 -11.04 53.00 -36.21
C ASP A 162 -11.70 53.14 -37.60
N ILE A 163 -12.66 54.06 -37.73
CA ILE A 163 -13.37 54.43 -38.97
C ILE A 163 -13.66 55.94 -39.01
N ASP A 164 -13.88 56.49 -40.22
CA ASP A 164 -14.43 57.83 -40.42
C ASP A 164 -15.95 57.82 -40.17
N TYR A 165 -16.33 57.63 -38.91
CA TYR A 165 -17.72 57.43 -38.49
C TYR A 165 -18.59 58.65 -38.77
N LYS A 166 -19.82 58.46 -39.24
CA LYS A 166 -20.77 59.51 -39.62
C LYS A 166 -21.94 59.64 -38.64
N ASP A 167 -22.31 60.84 -38.23
CA ASP A 167 -23.50 61.11 -37.43
C ASP A 167 -24.42 62.13 -38.13
N PRO A 168 -25.72 61.83 -38.36
CA PRO A 168 -26.47 60.63 -37.96
C PRO A 168 -26.50 59.49 -38.99
N HIS A 169 -25.95 59.69 -40.18
CA HIS A 169 -26.16 58.81 -41.34
C HIS A 169 -25.14 57.67 -41.47
N GLU A 170 -24.68 57.08 -40.36
CA GLU A 170 -23.85 55.87 -40.44
C GLU A 170 -24.64 54.65 -40.92
N THR A 171 -23.97 53.73 -41.63
CA THR A 171 -24.57 52.47 -42.04
C THR A 171 -24.74 51.53 -40.85
N GLU A 172 -25.78 50.70 -40.87
CA GLU A 172 -26.02 49.72 -39.80
C GLU A 172 -24.87 48.70 -39.66
N GLU A 173 -24.19 48.37 -40.77
CA GLU A 173 -22.99 47.55 -40.76
C GLU A 173 -21.85 48.19 -39.97
N ASN A 174 -21.59 49.49 -40.20
CA ASN A 174 -20.54 50.21 -39.50
C ASN A 174 -20.89 50.44 -38.03
N LYS A 175 -22.17 50.71 -37.71
CA LYS A 175 -22.62 50.77 -36.31
C LYS A 175 -22.36 49.45 -35.60
N ALA A 176 -22.81 48.33 -36.17
CA ALA A 176 -22.62 47.01 -35.56
C ALA A 176 -21.14 46.68 -35.31
N LYS A 177 -20.23 47.16 -36.18
CA LYS A 177 -18.80 46.84 -36.09
C LYS A 177 -17.97 47.85 -35.28
N TYR A 178 -18.34 49.12 -35.27
CA TYR A 178 -17.48 50.19 -34.77
C TYR A 178 -18.13 51.06 -33.70
N LEU A 179 -19.45 51.07 -33.52
CA LEU A 179 -20.07 51.80 -32.41
C LEU A 179 -19.72 51.11 -31.09
N ILE A 180 -19.01 51.81 -30.21
CA ILE A 180 -18.59 51.30 -28.89
C ILE A 180 -19.59 51.76 -27.82
N ALA A 181 -19.92 53.06 -27.84
CA ALA A 181 -20.93 53.63 -26.99
C ALA A 181 -21.47 54.94 -27.54
N GLU A 182 -22.69 55.31 -27.14
CA GLU A 182 -23.25 56.62 -27.46
C GLU A 182 -24.08 57.18 -26.31
N THR A 183 -24.26 58.50 -26.33
CA THR A 183 -25.21 59.22 -25.47
C THR A 183 -25.82 60.38 -26.23
N THR A 184 -27.13 60.56 -26.10
CA THR A 184 -27.87 61.74 -26.59
C THR A 184 -28.40 62.53 -25.41
N ILE A 185 -28.15 63.83 -25.41
CA ILE A 185 -28.56 64.74 -24.34
C ILE A 185 -29.32 65.91 -24.95
N TYR A 186 -30.50 66.19 -24.40
CA TYR A 186 -31.39 67.24 -24.88
C TYR A 186 -31.41 68.41 -23.89
N SER A 187 -31.13 69.61 -24.38
CA SER A 187 -31.14 70.85 -23.61
C SER A 187 -32.45 71.62 -23.82
N THR A 188 -33.25 71.68 -22.76
CA THR A 188 -34.54 72.40 -22.75
C THR A 188 -34.34 73.91 -22.74
N VAL A 189 -35.39 74.65 -23.10
CA VAL A 189 -35.36 76.12 -23.12
C VAL A 189 -35.07 76.66 -21.71
N THR A 190 -34.02 77.47 -21.60
CA THR A 190 -33.58 78.10 -20.35
C THR A 190 -32.61 79.24 -20.68
N ASP A 191 -32.72 80.35 -19.96
CA ASP A 191 -31.78 81.48 -19.95
C ASP A 191 -30.71 81.36 -18.86
N GLU A 192 -30.83 80.35 -18.00
CA GLU A 192 -29.88 80.02 -16.94
C GLU A 192 -28.94 78.88 -17.35
N TRP A 193 -27.68 78.97 -16.92
CA TRP A 193 -26.70 77.92 -17.16
C TRP A 193 -27.09 76.64 -16.43
N THR A 194 -27.63 75.67 -17.17
CA THR A 194 -28.18 74.43 -16.61
C THR A 194 -27.25 73.27 -16.92
N ARG A 195 -26.96 72.43 -15.91
CA ARG A 195 -26.14 71.22 -16.08
C ARG A 195 -26.97 70.12 -16.74
N TYR A 196 -26.48 69.58 -17.84
CA TYR A 196 -27.03 68.41 -18.49
C TYR A 196 -26.06 67.23 -18.37
N ALA A 197 -26.60 66.02 -18.30
CA ALA A 197 -25.83 64.79 -18.18
C ALA A 197 -26.50 63.67 -18.96
N GLY A 198 -25.72 62.80 -19.59
CA GLY A 198 -26.21 61.59 -20.26
C GLY A 198 -25.23 60.44 -20.08
N GLY A 199 -25.76 59.28 -19.68
CA GLY A 199 -24.97 58.06 -19.53
C GLY A 199 -24.67 57.43 -20.87
N PHE A 200 -23.45 56.94 -21.04
CA PHE A 200 -23.07 56.18 -22.24
C PHE A 200 -23.73 54.80 -22.23
N THR A 201 -24.40 54.47 -23.33
CA THR A 201 -24.89 53.11 -23.57
C THR A 201 -23.83 52.36 -24.37
N TYR A 202 -23.21 51.35 -23.75
CA TYR A 202 -22.20 50.51 -24.40
C TYR A 202 -22.81 49.34 -25.16
N THR A 203 -22.31 49.08 -26.36
CA THR A 203 -22.79 47.99 -27.24
C THR A 203 -22.10 46.65 -26.99
N GLY A 204 -20.98 46.66 -26.27
CA GLY A 204 -20.08 45.51 -26.11
C GLY A 204 -18.94 45.48 -27.13
N THR A 205 -18.98 46.29 -28.19
CA THR A 205 -17.90 46.43 -29.16
C THR A 205 -16.64 47.01 -28.51
N THR A 206 -15.48 46.50 -28.90
CA THR A 206 -14.16 46.96 -28.44
C THR A 206 -13.26 47.29 -29.62
N ALA A 207 -12.39 48.30 -29.49
CA ALA A 207 -11.39 48.63 -30.49
C ALA A 207 -10.07 49.04 -29.83
N ALA A 208 -8.95 48.73 -30.50
CA ALA A 208 -7.61 49.12 -30.03
C ALA A 208 -7.37 50.64 -30.16
N LYS A 209 -8.03 51.29 -31.12
CA LYS A 209 -8.07 52.74 -31.28
C LYS A 209 -9.53 53.19 -31.24
N MET A 210 -9.83 54.21 -30.44
CA MET A 210 -11.17 54.77 -30.32
C MET A 210 -11.14 56.25 -30.62
N TYR A 211 -12.25 56.77 -31.12
CA TYR A 211 -12.44 58.18 -31.41
C TYR A 211 -13.77 58.67 -30.82
N MET A 212 -13.78 59.92 -30.35
CA MET A 212 -14.96 60.59 -29.82
C MET A 212 -15.51 61.57 -30.85
N LEU A 213 -16.70 61.29 -31.38
CA LEU A 213 -17.47 62.22 -32.22
C LEU A 213 -18.61 62.82 -31.38
N ALA A 214 -18.33 63.92 -30.69
CA ALA A 214 -19.33 64.70 -29.97
C ALA A 214 -19.80 65.88 -30.82
N SER A 215 -21.12 66.03 -30.95
CA SER A 215 -21.77 67.01 -31.82
C SER A 215 -22.88 67.74 -31.09
N PHE A 216 -22.82 69.07 -31.10
CA PHE A 216 -23.90 69.93 -30.62
C PHE A 216 -24.64 70.55 -31.80
N THR A 217 -25.98 70.55 -31.72
CA THR A 217 -26.82 71.23 -32.71
C THR A 217 -27.98 71.97 -32.06
N THR A 218 -28.38 73.08 -32.67
CA THR A 218 -29.48 73.93 -32.18
C THR A 218 -30.86 73.30 -32.37
N ASN A 219 -30.98 72.25 -33.19
CA ASN A 219 -32.22 71.52 -33.40
C ASN A 219 -31.90 70.08 -33.86
N GLU A 220 -32.61 69.09 -33.34
CA GLU A 220 -32.46 67.68 -33.74
C GLU A 220 -32.96 67.41 -35.16
N THR A 221 -33.91 68.21 -35.65
CA THR A 221 -34.46 68.12 -37.00
C THR A 221 -33.73 69.11 -37.91
N PRO A 222 -32.98 68.64 -38.93
CA PRO A 222 -32.28 69.52 -39.85
C PRO A 222 -33.22 70.49 -40.58
N GLY A 223 -32.95 71.79 -40.47
CA GLY A 223 -33.70 72.82 -41.19
C GLY A 223 -35.11 73.10 -40.66
N ALA A 224 -35.42 72.69 -39.43
CA ALA A 224 -36.72 72.98 -38.83
C ALA A 224 -36.89 74.46 -38.42
N SER A 225 -35.85 75.08 -37.88
CA SER A 225 -35.89 76.45 -37.31
C SER A 225 -34.70 77.31 -37.73
N TYR A 226 -34.84 78.62 -37.57
CA TYR A 226 -33.77 79.62 -37.73
C TYR A 226 -33.80 80.62 -36.57
N ASN A 227 -32.68 81.27 -36.23
CA ASN A 227 -32.50 82.14 -35.06
C ASN A 227 -32.62 81.46 -33.69
N ASP A 228 -32.37 80.15 -33.61
CA ASP A 228 -32.11 79.47 -32.35
C ASP A 228 -30.80 79.97 -31.75
N GLU A 229 -30.66 79.91 -30.42
CA GLU A 229 -29.43 80.22 -29.70
C GLU A 229 -29.14 79.09 -28.69
N PHE A 230 -27.99 78.43 -28.83
CA PHE A 230 -27.55 77.35 -27.95
C PHE A 230 -26.15 77.65 -27.42
N SER A 231 -26.09 78.14 -26.19
CA SER A 231 -24.84 78.41 -25.47
C SER A 231 -24.38 77.16 -24.74
N ILE A 232 -23.12 76.76 -24.88
CA ILE A 232 -22.55 75.54 -24.29
C ILE A 232 -21.24 75.90 -23.59
N ASP A 233 -21.03 75.30 -22.42
CA ASP A 233 -19.83 75.48 -21.61
C ASP A 233 -19.50 74.21 -20.79
N ASP A 234 -18.27 74.10 -20.28
CA ASP A 234 -17.80 73.08 -19.34
C ASP A 234 -18.13 71.62 -19.74
N VAL A 235 -17.75 71.17 -20.94
CA VAL A 235 -17.96 69.76 -21.35
C VAL A 235 -16.99 68.84 -20.59
N GLN A 236 -17.49 67.76 -20.01
CA GLN A 236 -16.69 66.81 -19.25
C GLN A 236 -17.19 65.36 -19.42
N PHE A 237 -16.26 64.44 -19.55
CA PHE A 237 -16.49 63.01 -19.52
C PHE A 237 -16.22 62.47 -18.11
N ILE A 238 -17.15 61.70 -17.55
CA ILE A 238 -17.10 61.20 -16.17
C ILE A 238 -16.69 59.73 -16.16
N TYR A 239 -15.81 59.36 -15.25
CA TYR A 239 -15.30 57.99 -15.06
C TYR A 239 -15.55 57.56 -13.61
N ASN A 240 -16.39 56.55 -13.42
CA ASN A 240 -16.69 56.00 -12.11
C ASN A 240 -15.60 55.02 -11.67
N SER A 241 -15.42 54.88 -10.36
CA SER A 241 -14.35 54.08 -9.75
C SER A 241 -14.75 53.42 -8.43
N ARG A 242 -16.05 53.16 -8.22
CA ARG A 242 -16.55 52.51 -7.01
C ARG A 242 -16.86 51.04 -7.27
N LEU A 243 -16.87 50.26 -6.20
CA LEU A 243 -17.33 48.89 -6.24
C LEU A 243 -18.86 48.86 -6.29
N LYS A 244 -19.42 48.18 -7.29
CA LYS A 244 -20.86 48.03 -7.50
C LYS A 244 -21.43 46.84 -6.72
N SER A 245 -20.73 45.71 -6.72
CA SER A 245 -21.18 44.50 -6.03
C SER A 245 -20.04 43.59 -5.62
N ILE A 246 -20.28 42.85 -4.54
CA ILE A 246 -19.47 41.73 -4.06
C ILE A 246 -20.38 40.50 -4.02
N ALA A 247 -19.91 39.38 -4.54
CA ALA A 247 -20.50 38.07 -4.28
C ALA A 247 -19.41 37.10 -3.82
N TYR A 248 -19.71 36.31 -2.79
CA TYR A 248 -18.79 35.35 -2.21
C TYR A 248 -19.47 34.00 -2.03
N LYS A 249 -18.88 32.93 -2.56
CA LYS A 249 -19.48 31.57 -2.63
C LYS A 249 -20.90 31.58 -3.23
N GLY A 250 -21.13 32.46 -4.20
CA GLY A 250 -22.42 32.64 -4.87
C GLY A 250 -23.45 33.50 -4.12
N ALA A 251 -23.19 33.89 -2.87
CA ALA A 251 -24.07 34.77 -2.10
C ALA A 251 -23.70 36.24 -2.28
N ALA A 252 -24.70 37.11 -2.41
CA ALA A 252 -24.48 38.56 -2.47
C ALA A 252 -24.04 39.10 -1.10
N VAL A 253 -22.98 39.93 -1.11
CA VAL A 253 -22.43 40.58 0.09
C VAL A 253 -22.62 42.10 -0.03
N PRO A 254 -23.21 42.77 0.99
CA PRO A 254 -23.36 44.22 0.98
C PRO A 254 -22.02 44.95 0.82
N VAL A 255 -21.98 45.95 -0.05
CA VAL A 255 -20.78 46.76 -0.29
C VAL A 255 -20.64 47.81 0.81
N SER A 256 -19.52 47.76 1.54
CA SER A 256 -19.10 48.77 2.52
C SER A 256 -17.57 48.90 2.48
N ALA A 257 -17.03 50.02 2.98
CA ALA A 257 -15.57 50.23 3.03
C ALA A 257 -14.83 49.12 3.80
N GLN A 258 -15.53 48.49 4.74
CA GLN A 258 -15.10 47.36 5.55
C GLN A 258 -16.21 46.32 5.54
N VAL A 259 -15.91 45.11 5.07
CA VAL A 259 -16.81 43.95 4.99
C VAL A 259 -16.27 42.88 5.92
N ASP A 260 -17.15 42.26 6.71
CA ASP A 260 -16.79 41.18 7.63
C ASP A 260 -17.28 39.83 7.08
N LEU A 261 -16.32 38.97 6.74
CA LEU A 261 -16.49 37.56 6.41
C LEU A 261 -15.59 36.71 7.33
N SER A 262 -15.43 37.11 8.60
CA SER A 262 -14.56 36.43 9.57
C SER A 262 -14.97 34.99 9.90
N THR A 263 -16.18 34.57 9.52
CA THR A 263 -16.63 33.17 9.58
C THR A 263 -16.21 32.34 8.36
N GLU A 264 -15.75 32.98 7.29
CA GLU A 264 -15.35 32.34 6.03
C GLU A 264 -13.83 32.37 5.86
N THR A 265 -13.28 31.38 5.17
CA THR A 265 -11.87 31.32 4.81
C THR A 265 -11.64 31.86 3.41
N TYR A 266 -10.65 32.74 3.20
CA TYR A 266 -10.43 33.36 1.90
C TYR A 266 -10.18 32.34 0.76
N GLU A 267 -11.04 32.38 -0.25
CA GLU A 267 -10.98 31.54 -1.46
C GLU A 267 -11.08 32.45 -2.69
N PRO A 268 -9.96 32.73 -3.41
CA PRO A 268 -9.96 33.68 -4.52
C PRO A 268 -10.97 33.35 -5.63
N ALA A 269 -11.12 32.06 -5.96
CA ALA A 269 -12.02 31.59 -7.00
C ALA A 269 -13.52 31.74 -6.64
N ALA A 270 -13.84 31.89 -5.35
CA ALA A 270 -15.21 32.06 -4.86
C ALA A 270 -15.64 33.54 -4.81
N LEU A 271 -14.73 34.49 -5.09
CA LEU A 271 -14.98 35.92 -5.00
C LEU A 271 -15.27 36.51 -6.38
N VAL A 272 -16.42 37.17 -6.52
CA VAL A 272 -16.83 37.91 -7.72
C VAL A 272 -17.02 39.38 -7.35
N LEU A 273 -16.33 40.26 -8.07
CA LEU A 273 -16.35 41.71 -7.87
C LEU A 273 -16.79 42.40 -9.16
N THR A 274 -17.54 43.49 -9.05
CA THR A 274 -17.96 44.30 -10.20
C THR A 274 -17.84 45.77 -9.86
N ALA A 275 -17.23 46.56 -10.74
CA ALA A 275 -17.12 48.01 -10.60
C ALA A 275 -18.36 48.71 -11.18
N ASP A 276 -18.60 49.95 -10.79
CA ASP A 276 -19.66 50.79 -11.35
C ASP A 276 -19.26 51.53 -12.63
N GLY A 277 -17.96 51.58 -12.94
CA GLY A 277 -17.41 52.19 -14.15
C GLY A 277 -17.19 51.19 -15.30
N ALA A 278 -17.63 51.54 -16.51
CA ALA A 278 -17.53 50.70 -17.71
C ALA A 278 -16.08 50.39 -18.13
N GLY A 279 -15.15 51.30 -17.83
CA GLY A 279 -13.70 51.11 -18.06
C GLY A 279 -12.88 50.96 -16.77
N ALA A 280 -13.52 50.85 -15.61
CA ALA A 280 -12.81 50.75 -14.33
C ALA A 280 -12.10 49.41 -14.19
N SER A 281 -10.97 49.39 -13.49
CA SER A 281 -10.23 48.17 -13.15
C SER A 281 -10.31 47.87 -11.66
N ILE A 282 -10.21 46.58 -11.30
CA ILE A 282 -10.23 46.12 -9.91
C ILE A 282 -8.93 45.34 -9.65
N ASP A 283 -8.17 45.81 -8.68
CA ASP A 283 -7.01 45.09 -8.13
C ASP A 283 -7.35 44.54 -6.76
N THR A 284 -6.79 43.37 -6.41
CA THR A 284 -6.96 42.76 -5.09
C THR A 284 -5.62 42.35 -4.49
N THR A 285 -5.50 42.44 -3.17
CA THR A 285 -4.28 42.02 -2.44
C THR A 285 -4.68 41.46 -1.08
N TYR A 286 -4.34 40.19 -0.82
CA TYR A 286 -4.64 39.51 0.44
C TYR A 286 -3.41 39.44 1.35
N ASN A 287 -3.55 39.90 2.59
CA ASN A 287 -2.51 39.77 3.60
C ASN A 287 -2.81 38.58 4.51
N GLN A 288 -1.99 37.52 4.43
CA GLN A 288 -2.22 36.27 5.17
C GLN A 288 -2.12 36.40 6.70
N VAL A 289 -1.38 37.39 7.21
CA VAL A 289 -1.17 37.60 8.66
C VAL A 289 -2.39 38.29 9.26
N THR A 290 -2.85 39.36 8.62
CA THR A 290 -4.03 40.12 9.07
C THR A 290 -5.37 39.52 8.59
N ARG A 291 -5.31 38.64 7.59
CA ARG A 291 -6.47 38.00 6.93
C ARG A 291 -7.41 39.00 6.25
N ILE A 292 -6.86 40.15 5.85
CA ILE A 292 -7.59 41.21 5.16
C ILE A 292 -7.29 41.13 3.66
N LEU A 293 -8.35 41.10 2.85
CA LEU A 293 -8.31 41.35 1.42
C LEU A 293 -8.57 42.83 1.17
N THR A 294 -7.58 43.53 0.59
CA THR A 294 -7.75 44.89 0.09
C THR A 294 -8.18 44.84 -1.37
N ILE A 295 -9.28 45.52 -1.70
CA ILE A 295 -9.80 45.72 -3.05
C ILE A 295 -9.56 47.18 -3.41
N THR A 296 -9.04 47.43 -4.61
CA THR A 296 -8.79 48.77 -5.13
C THR A 296 -9.46 48.90 -6.49
N VAL A 297 -10.47 49.76 -6.59
CA VAL A 297 -11.17 50.07 -7.83
C VAL A 297 -10.60 51.37 -8.40
N LYS A 298 -10.11 51.33 -9.63
CA LYS A 298 -9.49 52.47 -10.32
C LYS A 298 -10.38 52.90 -11.47
N GLY A 299 -10.67 54.19 -11.56
CA GLY A 299 -11.36 54.75 -12.72
C GLY A 299 -10.52 54.56 -13.99
N ASN A 300 -11.19 54.55 -15.14
CA ASN A 300 -10.50 54.32 -16.41
C ASN A 300 -9.44 55.40 -16.71
N ASP A 301 -9.63 56.61 -16.18
CA ASP A 301 -8.78 57.78 -16.31
C ASP A 301 -7.69 57.92 -15.22
N VAL A 302 -7.46 56.88 -14.40
CA VAL A 302 -6.51 56.94 -13.27
C VAL A 302 -5.09 57.39 -13.65
N SER A 303 -4.67 57.17 -14.91
CA SER A 303 -3.36 57.62 -15.41
C SER A 303 -3.22 59.14 -15.51
N VAL A 304 -4.34 59.87 -15.62
CA VAL A 304 -4.39 61.33 -15.70
C VAL A 304 -5.16 61.95 -14.53
N SER A 305 -5.92 61.15 -13.79
CA SER A 305 -6.62 61.49 -12.54
C SER A 305 -6.27 60.48 -11.44
N PRO A 306 -5.05 60.54 -10.86
CA PRO A 306 -4.56 59.53 -9.92
C PRO A 306 -5.41 59.34 -8.67
N ASP A 307 -6.21 60.35 -8.31
CA ASP A 307 -7.12 60.33 -7.16
C ASP A 307 -8.45 59.62 -7.46
N ASN A 308 -8.73 59.25 -8.72
CA ASN A 308 -9.93 58.51 -9.08
C ASN A 308 -9.83 57.01 -8.73
N VAL A 309 -9.64 56.74 -7.44
CA VAL A 309 -9.42 55.42 -6.86
C VAL A 309 -10.24 55.27 -5.58
N HIS A 310 -10.93 54.14 -5.41
CA HIS A 310 -11.61 53.78 -4.17
C HIS A 310 -11.08 52.44 -3.64
N SER A 311 -10.94 52.32 -2.32
CA SER A 311 -10.47 51.08 -1.68
C SER A 311 -11.49 50.55 -0.68
N TYR A 312 -11.57 49.22 -0.61
CA TYR A 312 -12.46 48.44 0.25
C TYR A 312 -11.65 47.33 0.90
N GLN A 313 -12.06 46.88 2.08
CA GLN A 313 -11.41 45.78 2.78
C GLN A 313 -12.42 44.71 3.16
N ILE A 314 -12.05 43.43 3.01
CA ILE A 314 -12.82 42.28 3.47
C ILE A 314 -11.98 41.51 4.48
N GLN A 315 -12.48 41.36 5.71
CA GLN A 315 -11.87 40.55 6.76
C GLN A 315 -12.33 39.09 6.63
N PHE A 316 -11.39 38.15 6.54
CA PHE A 316 -11.66 36.71 6.54
C PHE A 316 -11.22 36.04 7.85
N GLY A 317 -11.75 34.84 8.10
CA GLY A 317 -11.41 33.97 9.23
C GLY A 317 -10.07 33.26 9.10
N GLU A 318 -9.68 32.54 10.16
CA GLU A 318 -8.50 31.66 10.11
C GLU A 318 -8.78 30.45 9.21
N ALA A 319 -7.86 30.15 8.29
CA ALA A 319 -7.90 28.87 7.60
C ALA A 319 -7.71 27.72 8.60
N ALA A 320 -8.53 26.68 8.49
CA ALA A 320 -8.39 25.48 9.31
C ALA A 320 -6.98 24.88 9.12
N LYS A 321 -6.31 24.54 10.23
CA LYS A 321 -4.98 23.93 10.18
C LYS A 321 -5.12 22.42 9.98
N PRO A 322 -4.22 21.79 9.20
CA PRO A 322 -4.21 20.34 9.05
C PRO A 322 -4.22 19.66 10.42
N THR A 323 -5.19 18.78 10.65
CA THR A 323 -5.35 18.13 11.95
C THR A 323 -5.87 16.71 11.84
N LEU A 324 -5.55 15.88 12.82
CA LEU A 324 -6.12 14.55 12.98
C LEU A 324 -7.42 14.66 13.81
N ALA A 325 -8.42 13.86 13.45
CA ALA A 325 -9.65 13.66 14.20
C ALA A 325 -9.52 12.53 15.24
N GLY A 326 -8.58 11.60 15.04
CA GLY A 326 -8.36 10.49 15.96
C GLY A 326 -7.07 9.73 15.65
N VAL A 327 -6.63 8.94 16.64
CA VAL A 327 -5.43 8.10 16.56
C VAL A 327 -5.74 6.72 17.13
N LYS A 328 -5.22 5.68 16.48
CA LYS A 328 -5.16 4.32 17.02
C LYS A 328 -3.72 3.90 17.22
N ILE A 329 -3.45 3.15 18.29
CA ILE A 329 -2.15 2.55 18.55
C ILE A 329 -2.34 1.04 18.67
N ASN A 330 -1.59 0.28 17.88
CA ASN A 330 -1.68 -1.16 17.77
C ASN A 330 -3.13 -1.67 17.57
N GLY A 331 -3.93 -0.94 16.78
CA GLY A 331 -5.33 -1.25 16.49
C GLY A 331 -6.35 -0.76 17.54
N GLU A 332 -5.89 -0.30 18.72
CA GLU A 332 -6.75 0.21 19.78
C GLU A 332 -6.90 1.74 19.71
N THR A 333 -8.06 2.27 20.12
CA THR A 333 -8.29 3.72 20.11
C THR A 333 -7.46 4.41 21.18
N PHE A 334 -6.67 5.41 20.80
CA PHE A 334 -5.87 6.19 21.75
C PHE A 334 -6.72 7.29 22.39
N ALA A 335 -7.37 6.97 23.50
CA ALA A 335 -8.35 7.84 24.17
C ALA A 335 -7.77 9.19 24.67
N ALA A 336 -6.46 9.28 24.89
CA ALA A 336 -5.80 10.50 25.33
C ALA A 336 -5.50 11.49 24.19
N PHE A 337 -5.80 11.13 22.93
CA PHE A 337 -5.57 12.00 21.79
C PHE A 337 -6.44 13.27 21.86
N THR A 338 -5.78 14.42 21.74
CA THR A 338 -6.40 15.72 21.50
C THR A 338 -5.70 16.41 20.32
N PRO A 339 -6.44 17.06 19.39
CA PRO A 339 -5.86 17.75 18.24
C PRO A 339 -4.79 18.79 18.57
N ASP A 340 -4.87 19.44 19.74
CA ASP A 340 -3.96 20.53 20.11
C ASP A 340 -2.59 20.05 20.60
N VAL A 341 -2.50 18.80 21.08
CA VAL A 341 -1.23 18.21 21.57
C VAL A 341 -0.50 17.56 20.39
N LYS A 342 0.73 18.02 20.13
CA LYS A 342 1.56 17.58 18.99
C LYS A 342 2.61 16.54 19.37
N GLU A 343 2.88 16.37 20.65
CA GLU A 343 3.81 15.36 21.15
C GLU A 343 3.17 14.53 22.25
N TYR A 344 3.28 13.22 22.14
CA TYR A 344 2.82 12.26 23.15
C TYR A 344 3.99 11.41 23.61
N THR A 345 4.01 11.01 24.88
CA THR A 345 4.92 9.99 25.39
C THR A 345 4.12 8.77 25.79
N LEU A 346 4.32 7.68 25.07
CA LEU A 346 3.68 6.40 25.27
C LEU A 346 4.47 5.60 26.32
N PRO A 347 3.79 4.90 27.25
CA PRO A 347 4.42 4.28 28.41
C PRO A 347 5.09 2.93 28.13
N TYR A 348 5.28 2.56 26.86
CA TYR A 348 5.91 1.32 26.42
C TYR A 348 7.22 1.58 25.70
N ALA A 349 8.10 0.58 25.71
CA ALA A 349 9.39 0.62 25.02
C ALA A 349 9.21 0.77 23.50
N TYR A 350 10.09 1.56 22.87
CA TYR A 350 10.08 1.72 21.42
C TYR A 350 10.42 0.42 20.71
N ALA A 351 9.58 0.07 19.74
CA ALA A 351 9.92 -0.89 18.70
C ALA A 351 9.30 -0.46 17.38
N PRO A 352 10.00 -0.70 16.26
CA PRO A 352 9.51 -0.30 14.95
C PRO A 352 8.31 -1.14 14.46
N GLY A 353 7.99 -2.26 15.11
CA GLY A 353 6.77 -3.03 14.84
C GLY A 353 5.48 -2.42 15.42
N ILE A 354 5.59 -1.35 16.22
CA ILE A 354 4.45 -0.63 16.78
C ILE A 354 3.74 0.14 15.67
N VAL A 355 2.43 -0.06 15.53
CA VAL A 355 1.61 0.60 14.52
C VAL A 355 0.87 1.77 15.14
N ILE A 356 0.99 2.96 14.55
CA ILE A 356 0.19 4.12 14.91
C ILE A 356 -0.56 4.59 13.66
N GLU A 357 -1.88 4.72 13.76
CA GLU A 357 -2.74 5.08 12.63
C GLU A 357 -3.50 6.37 12.94
N GLY A 358 -3.44 7.33 12.02
CA GLY A 358 -4.16 8.60 12.11
C GLY A 358 -5.42 8.60 11.27
N THR A 359 -6.49 9.20 11.79
CA THR A 359 -7.67 9.58 11.00
C THR A 359 -7.61 11.09 10.78
N PRO A 360 -7.43 11.59 9.54
CA PRO A 360 -7.43 13.03 9.28
C PRO A 360 -8.84 13.62 9.50
N ALA A 361 -8.92 14.85 9.98
CA ALA A 361 -10.18 15.57 10.03
C ALA A 361 -10.67 15.92 8.60
N GLU A 362 -11.97 16.21 8.46
CA GLU A 362 -12.59 16.51 7.17
C GLU A 362 -11.84 17.63 6.43
N GLY A 363 -11.58 17.42 5.14
CA GLY A 363 -10.81 18.35 4.30
C GLY A 363 -9.28 18.15 4.32
N PHE A 364 -8.75 17.28 5.18
CA PHE A 364 -7.31 16.99 5.23
C PHE A 364 -6.96 15.56 4.79
N LYS A 365 -5.68 15.32 4.52
CA LYS A 365 -5.14 14.03 4.08
C LYS A 365 -3.91 13.64 4.87
N MET A 366 -3.73 12.34 5.09
CA MET A 366 -2.46 11.81 5.61
C MET A 366 -1.35 12.05 4.58
N VAL A 367 -0.16 12.42 5.04
CA VAL A 367 1.07 12.32 4.26
C VAL A 367 1.64 10.94 4.54
N ASN A 368 1.84 10.15 3.48
CA ASN A 368 2.35 8.79 3.63
C ASN A 368 3.82 8.74 3.22
N ASP A 369 4.63 8.01 3.98
CA ASP A 369 5.95 7.58 3.57
C ASP A 369 5.85 6.51 2.47
N SER A 370 6.83 6.52 1.58
CA SER A 370 6.90 5.63 0.44
C SER A 370 7.98 4.59 0.68
N LEU A 371 7.57 3.39 1.06
CA LEU A 371 8.48 2.29 1.36
C LEU A 371 8.64 1.38 0.15
N GLU A 372 9.88 0.98 -0.15
CA GLU A 372 10.21 0.11 -1.28
C GLU A 372 11.03 -1.10 -0.81
N THR A 373 10.55 -2.29 -1.18
CA THR A 373 11.12 -3.59 -0.81
C THR A 373 11.25 -4.45 -2.06
N THR A 374 11.92 -5.60 -1.94
CA THR A 374 11.99 -6.60 -3.03
C THR A 374 10.61 -7.12 -3.43
N PHE A 375 9.60 -6.98 -2.55
CA PHE A 375 8.21 -7.39 -2.77
C PHE A 375 7.31 -6.27 -3.32
N GLY A 376 7.84 -5.06 -3.55
CA GLY A 376 7.11 -3.94 -4.14
C GLY A 376 7.17 -2.64 -3.34
N LYS A 377 6.37 -1.66 -3.79
CA LYS A 377 6.27 -0.32 -3.22
C LYS A 377 4.94 -0.14 -2.49
N PHE A 378 4.99 0.38 -1.27
CA PHE A 378 3.85 0.52 -0.37
C PHE A 378 3.83 1.90 0.28
N ALA A 379 2.63 2.38 0.60
CA ALA A 379 2.42 3.63 1.32
C ALA A 379 2.25 3.33 2.82
N GLU A 380 2.98 4.06 3.65
CA GLU A 380 2.94 3.93 5.11
C GLU A 380 2.50 5.27 5.73
N PRO A 381 1.39 5.31 6.49
CA PRO A 381 0.91 6.55 7.11
C PRO A 381 1.82 7.10 8.24
N ALA A 382 2.73 6.29 8.79
CA ALA A 382 3.61 6.65 9.89
C ALA A 382 5.10 6.74 9.52
N PHE A 383 5.79 7.76 10.02
CA PHE A 383 7.23 7.96 9.82
C PHE A 383 7.99 7.46 11.04
N TYR A 384 8.82 6.42 10.86
CA TYR A 384 9.59 5.80 11.95
C TYR A 384 10.99 6.41 12.03
N ASP A 385 11.35 6.93 13.20
CA ASP A 385 12.72 7.36 13.51
C ASP A 385 13.30 6.43 14.58
N ASN A 386 14.01 5.38 14.12
CA ASN A 386 14.64 4.39 14.98
C ASN A 386 15.73 4.99 15.88
N ALA A 387 16.43 6.03 15.42
CA ALA A 387 17.53 6.64 16.15
C ALA A 387 17.02 7.50 17.31
N GLN A 388 15.94 8.24 17.08
CA GLN A 388 15.27 9.05 18.10
C GLN A 388 14.20 8.27 18.89
N LYS A 389 13.96 7.00 18.53
CA LYS A 389 12.92 6.14 19.12
C LYS A 389 11.56 6.83 19.12
N CYS A 390 11.12 7.35 17.97
CA CYS A 390 9.81 7.98 17.84
C CYS A 390 9.10 7.61 16.53
N ILE A 391 7.78 7.81 16.52
CA ILE A 391 6.91 7.61 15.35
C ILE A 391 6.12 8.90 15.12
N THR A 392 6.10 9.40 13.89
CA THR A 392 5.40 10.65 13.56
C THR A 392 4.29 10.40 12.55
N LEU A 393 3.09 10.90 12.84
CA LEU A 393 2.00 11.02 11.89
C LEU A 393 1.98 12.42 11.29
N LYS A 394 1.73 12.53 9.99
CA LYS A 394 1.71 13.80 9.27
C LYS A 394 0.40 14.00 8.53
N VAL A 395 -0.20 15.18 8.66
CA VAL A 395 -1.47 15.54 8.00
C VAL A 395 -1.32 16.85 7.24
N THR A 396 -1.90 16.94 6.05
CA THR A 396 -1.74 18.08 5.13
C THR A 396 -3.05 18.54 4.48
N ASP A 397 -3.10 19.82 4.11
CA ASP A 397 -4.09 20.42 3.21
C ASP A 397 -3.59 20.51 1.75
N GLY A 398 -2.39 19.99 1.45
CA GLY A 398 -1.69 20.09 0.17
C GLY A 398 -0.65 21.21 0.10
N SER A 399 -0.67 22.17 1.04
CA SER A 399 0.27 23.30 1.12
C SER A 399 1.05 23.34 2.44
N LYS A 400 0.41 22.97 3.54
CA LYS A 400 0.96 22.95 4.90
C LYS A 400 0.83 21.55 5.48
N THR A 401 1.71 21.23 6.42
CA THR A 401 1.71 19.96 7.13
C THR A 401 1.73 20.21 8.63
N THR A 402 1.04 19.37 9.39
CA THR A 402 1.12 19.30 10.85
C THR A 402 1.58 17.91 11.25
N ASP A 403 2.56 17.87 12.16
CA ASP A 403 3.18 16.65 12.64
C ASP A 403 2.67 16.31 14.05
N TYR A 404 2.41 15.03 14.30
CA TYR A 404 2.06 14.47 15.61
C TYR A 404 3.08 13.38 15.95
N THR A 405 3.94 13.66 16.93
CA THR A 405 5.08 12.80 17.27
C THR A 405 4.79 12.00 18.53
N PHE A 406 4.98 10.68 18.45
CA PHE A 406 4.85 9.74 19.54
C PHE A 406 6.24 9.28 19.97
N LYS A 407 6.61 9.64 21.19
CA LYS A 407 7.83 9.22 21.90
C LYS A 407 7.49 8.07 22.85
N PHE A 408 8.50 7.35 23.30
CA PHE A 408 8.34 6.10 24.05
C PHE A 408 9.22 6.14 25.30
N THR A 409 8.73 5.60 26.41
CA THR A 409 9.56 5.41 27.60
C THR A 409 10.52 4.25 27.39
N ASP A 410 11.60 4.17 28.16
CA ASP A 410 12.44 2.96 28.16
C ASP A 410 11.77 1.80 28.91
N ALA A 411 12.19 0.58 28.60
CA ALA A 411 11.82 -0.60 29.38
C ALA A 411 12.36 -0.48 30.81
N VAL A 412 11.63 -1.03 31.78
CA VAL A 412 12.00 -1.03 33.20
C VAL A 412 12.49 -2.40 33.65
N ALA A 413 13.39 -2.44 34.63
CA ALA A 413 13.90 -3.68 35.18
C ALA A 413 12.80 -4.49 35.88
N ASP A 414 12.76 -5.80 35.62
CA ASP A 414 11.83 -6.73 36.23
C ASP A 414 12.39 -8.14 36.17
N ALA A 415 12.20 -8.94 37.22
CA ALA A 415 12.70 -10.31 37.27
C ALA A 415 12.06 -11.23 36.20
N LYS A 416 10.88 -10.88 35.68
CA LYS A 416 10.23 -11.62 34.59
C LYS A 416 10.70 -11.17 33.21
N SER A 417 11.54 -10.14 33.11
CA SER A 417 12.10 -9.68 31.83
C SER A 417 13.39 -10.42 31.49
N GLY A 418 13.57 -10.74 30.22
CA GLY A 418 14.75 -11.44 29.72
C GLY A 418 14.41 -12.32 28.53
N ASP A 419 15.42 -13.06 28.06
CA ASP A 419 15.25 -14.05 27.01
C ASP A 419 14.68 -15.35 27.60
N TYR A 420 13.57 -15.80 27.02
CA TYR A 420 12.93 -17.08 27.30
C TYR A 420 13.32 -18.06 26.19
N PRO A 421 14.30 -18.94 26.41
CA PRO A 421 14.74 -19.88 25.40
C PRO A 421 13.74 -21.04 25.27
N GLY A 422 13.47 -21.44 24.03
CA GLY A 422 12.56 -22.54 23.77
C GLY A 422 12.60 -22.95 22.30
N SER A 423 11.46 -23.46 21.82
CA SER A 423 11.27 -23.84 20.43
C SER A 423 9.87 -23.46 19.96
N LEU A 424 9.72 -23.26 18.65
CA LEU A 424 8.44 -22.97 18.04
C LEU A 424 8.05 -24.00 16.98
N SER A 425 6.76 -24.31 16.94
CA SER A 425 6.12 -25.01 15.83
C SER A 425 5.19 -24.04 15.11
N VAL A 426 5.35 -23.92 13.80
CA VAL A 426 4.47 -23.08 12.97
C VAL A 426 3.49 -23.99 12.27
N SER A 427 2.20 -23.74 12.47
CA SER A 427 1.10 -24.44 11.81
C SER A 427 0.42 -23.51 10.82
N LEU A 428 0.38 -23.94 9.57
CA LEU A 428 -0.39 -23.28 8.52
C LEU A 428 -1.64 -24.07 8.22
N THR A 429 -2.77 -23.38 8.18
CA THR A 429 -4.04 -23.96 7.76
C THR A 429 -4.34 -23.47 6.34
N ALA A 430 -4.36 -24.38 5.38
CA ALA A 430 -4.77 -24.11 4.00
C ALA A 430 -6.30 -24.01 3.87
N ASP A 431 -6.80 -23.67 2.68
CA ASP A 431 -8.24 -23.48 2.40
C ASP A 431 -9.11 -24.72 2.67
N ASN A 432 -8.51 -25.91 2.66
CA ASN A 432 -9.17 -27.18 2.92
C ASN A 432 -9.18 -27.58 4.41
N ASP A 433 -8.89 -26.64 5.32
CA ASP A 433 -8.81 -26.86 6.78
C ASP A 433 -7.75 -27.86 7.25
N ILE A 434 -6.81 -28.23 6.37
CA ILE A 434 -5.66 -29.06 6.76
C ILE A 434 -4.60 -28.17 7.40
N ALA A 435 -4.32 -28.42 8.67
CA ALA A 435 -3.24 -27.80 9.42
C ALA A 435 -2.01 -28.72 9.46
N VAL A 436 -0.87 -28.25 8.95
CA VAL A 436 0.39 -29.02 9.00
C VAL A 436 1.35 -28.32 9.96
N PRO A 437 1.53 -28.82 11.20
CA PRO A 437 2.54 -28.27 12.11
C PRO A 437 3.94 -28.58 11.57
N LEU A 438 4.82 -27.58 11.60
CA LEU A 438 6.24 -27.76 11.32
C LEU A 438 6.97 -28.24 12.58
N PRO A 439 8.09 -28.99 12.43
CA PRO A 439 8.87 -29.42 13.57
C PRO A 439 9.34 -28.25 14.43
N LEU A 440 9.43 -28.52 15.73
CA LEU A 440 9.95 -27.57 16.72
C LEU A 440 11.31 -27.04 16.29
N ASN A 441 11.46 -25.73 16.17
CA ASN A 441 12.74 -25.10 15.86
C ASN A 441 13.13 -24.15 16.99
N ASN A 442 14.39 -24.21 17.44
CA ASN A 442 14.86 -23.38 18.54
C ASN A 442 14.67 -21.89 18.23
N ALA A 443 14.07 -21.17 19.18
CA ALA A 443 13.98 -19.72 19.17
C ALA A 443 13.83 -19.20 20.60
N ALA A 444 14.01 -17.89 20.77
CA ALA A 444 13.78 -17.23 22.04
C ALA A 444 12.68 -16.18 21.89
N VAL A 445 11.88 -16.03 22.93
CA VAL A 445 10.98 -14.90 23.09
C VAL A 445 11.61 -13.96 24.11
N LEU A 446 11.86 -12.72 23.71
CA LEU A 446 12.30 -11.68 24.62
C LEU A 446 11.06 -11.05 25.28
N VAL A 447 11.06 -11.01 26.61
CA VAL A 447 10.02 -10.36 27.41
C VAL A 447 10.62 -9.12 28.05
N THR A 448 9.97 -7.97 27.90
CA THR A 448 10.40 -6.71 28.54
C THR A 448 9.24 -6.02 29.25
N LYS A 449 9.50 -5.38 30.39
CA LYS A 449 8.47 -4.66 31.14
C LYS A 449 8.42 -3.18 30.77
N ASN A 450 7.21 -2.65 30.64
CA ASN A 450 6.91 -1.25 30.38
C ASN A 450 6.75 -0.45 31.68
N SER A 451 6.83 0.88 31.57
CA SER A 451 6.72 1.78 32.72
C SER A 451 5.32 1.81 33.35
N ASN A 452 4.28 1.48 32.57
CA ASN A 452 2.91 1.28 33.05
C ASN A 452 2.65 -0.10 33.67
N GLY A 453 3.66 -0.97 33.74
CA GLY A 453 3.58 -2.31 34.32
C GLY A 453 3.09 -3.42 33.38
N THR A 454 2.78 -3.12 32.12
CA THR A 454 2.53 -4.13 31.07
C THR A 454 3.84 -4.67 30.53
N TYR A 455 3.77 -5.66 29.64
CA TYR A 455 4.94 -6.30 29.04
C TYR A 455 4.89 -6.24 27.51
N ASN A 456 6.07 -6.32 26.88
CA ASN A 456 6.21 -6.56 25.45
C ASN A 456 6.74 -7.97 25.22
N LEU A 457 6.33 -8.56 24.10
CA LEU A 457 6.84 -9.82 23.59
C LEU A 457 7.53 -9.59 22.24
N ASP A 458 8.76 -10.05 22.13
CA ASP A 458 9.58 -9.95 20.93
C ASP A 458 10.01 -11.34 20.47
N LEU A 459 9.50 -11.77 19.31
CA LEU A 459 10.04 -12.90 18.58
C LEU A 459 10.88 -12.39 17.41
N LYS A 460 12.19 -12.62 17.48
CA LYS A 460 13.15 -12.10 16.50
C LYS A 460 13.30 -13.01 15.29
N GLN A 461 13.49 -12.40 14.11
CA GLN A 461 13.81 -13.11 12.85
C GLN A 461 12.82 -14.23 12.51
N PHE A 462 11.52 -14.00 12.74
CA PHE A 462 10.49 -14.96 12.34
C PHE A 462 10.56 -15.18 10.83
N SER A 463 10.56 -16.46 10.45
CA SER A 463 10.68 -16.89 9.06
C SER A 463 9.66 -17.98 8.75
N PHE A 464 9.23 -18.00 7.49
CA PHE A 464 8.21 -18.89 6.99
C PHE A 464 8.77 -19.71 5.83
N ALA A 465 8.86 -21.04 5.95
CA ALA A 465 9.41 -21.92 4.92
C ALA A 465 10.81 -21.49 4.39
N GLY A 466 11.62 -20.86 5.25
CA GLY A 466 12.94 -20.31 4.89
C GLY A 466 12.90 -18.89 4.30
N ILE A 467 11.71 -18.31 4.11
CA ILE A 467 11.51 -16.91 3.72
C ILE A 467 11.52 -16.03 4.98
N PRO A 468 12.43 -15.05 5.09
CA PRO A 468 12.41 -14.08 6.18
C PRO A 468 11.11 -13.26 6.17
N VAL A 469 10.40 -13.23 7.30
CA VAL A 469 9.20 -12.41 7.48
C VAL A 469 9.53 -11.17 8.30
N GLY A 470 10.23 -11.32 9.41
CA GLY A 470 10.68 -10.23 10.28
C GLY A 470 10.40 -10.51 11.75
N ASP A 471 10.52 -9.51 12.60
CA ASP A 471 10.22 -9.62 14.03
C ASP A 471 8.71 -9.54 14.26
N ILE A 472 8.22 -10.33 15.23
CA ILE A 472 6.89 -10.16 15.81
C ILE A 472 7.08 -9.41 17.13
N HIS A 473 6.71 -8.13 17.14
CA HIS A 473 6.72 -7.31 18.36
C HIS A 473 5.30 -7.02 18.79
N VAL A 474 4.92 -7.49 19.98
CA VAL A 474 3.59 -7.26 20.56
C VAL A 474 3.76 -6.46 21.83
N ALA A 475 3.35 -5.18 21.78
CA ALA A 475 3.53 -4.24 22.87
C ALA A 475 2.30 -4.15 23.79
N ASP A 476 2.54 -3.63 24.99
CA ASP A 476 1.53 -3.23 25.96
C ASP A 476 0.55 -4.36 26.34
N ILE A 477 1.09 -5.51 26.72
CA ILE A 477 0.35 -6.71 27.08
C ILE A 477 0.17 -6.77 28.60
N PRO A 478 -1.08 -6.81 29.13
CA PRO A 478 -1.30 -6.99 30.55
C PRO A 478 -0.92 -8.42 30.97
N LEU A 479 -0.28 -8.55 32.13
CA LEU A 479 -0.04 -9.83 32.79
C LEU A 479 -1.20 -10.12 33.74
N GLN A 480 -1.97 -11.18 33.47
CA GLN A 480 -3.11 -11.59 34.30
C GLN A 480 -3.05 -13.10 34.52
N ASN A 481 -3.07 -13.55 35.78
CA ASN A 481 -3.00 -14.97 36.15
C ASN A 481 -1.85 -15.72 35.46
N ASP A 482 -0.66 -15.11 35.48
CA ASP A 482 0.54 -15.59 34.80
C ASP A 482 0.40 -15.75 33.28
N THR A 483 -0.60 -15.13 32.66
CA THR A 483 -0.79 -15.13 31.20
C THR A 483 -0.63 -13.73 30.62
N LEU A 484 0.21 -13.63 29.60
CA LEU A 484 0.36 -12.50 28.70
C LEU A 484 -0.55 -12.72 27.49
N ALA A 485 -1.70 -12.07 27.48
CA ALA A 485 -2.67 -12.19 26.39
C ALA A 485 -3.14 -10.82 25.90
N ALA A 486 -3.07 -10.61 24.59
CA ALA A 486 -3.56 -9.42 23.92
C ALA A 486 -3.82 -9.71 22.44
N GLN A 487 -4.64 -8.87 21.83
CA GLN A 487 -4.71 -8.74 20.38
C GLN A 487 -4.24 -7.35 20.00
N ARG A 488 -3.31 -7.26 19.06
CA ARG A 488 -2.68 -6.01 18.64
C ARG A 488 -2.56 -6.03 17.12
N THR A 489 -2.78 -4.89 16.49
CA THR A 489 -2.34 -4.67 15.11
C THR A 489 -0.87 -4.31 15.14
N LEU A 490 -0.03 -5.06 14.46
CA LEU A 490 1.42 -4.84 14.39
C LEU A 490 1.88 -4.81 12.95
N ARG A 491 3.10 -4.31 12.78
CA ARG A 491 3.87 -4.51 11.57
C ARG A 491 4.95 -5.55 11.84
N LEU A 492 5.06 -6.53 10.95
CA LEU A 492 6.17 -7.48 10.99
C LEU A 492 7.38 -6.79 10.39
N THR A 493 8.40 -6.55 11.21
CA THR A 493 9.51 -5.69 10.81
C THR A 493 10.84 -6.41 10.85
N ALA A 494 11.61 -6.29 9.77
CA ALA A 494 13.00 -6.73 9.77
C ALA A 494 13.92 -5.54 9.55
N PHE A 495 14.95 -5.45 10.37
CA PHE A 495 15.97 -4.42 10.29
C PHE A 495 17.36 -5.04 10.21
N GLN A 496 18.23 -4.36 9.48
CA GLN A 496 19.66 -4.63 9.46
C GLN A 496 20.31 -4.12 10.75
N ALA A 497 21.55 -4.56 11.02
CA ALA A 497 22.28 -4.16 12.24
C ALA A 497 22.52 -2.65 12.35
N ASP A 498 22.51 -1.92 11.23
CA ASP A 498 22.63 -0.47 11.16
C ASP A 498 21.29 0.27 11.39
N GLY A 499 20.21 -0.46 11.67
CA GLY A 499 18.87 0.09 11.89
C GLY A 499 18.09 0.43 10.62
N SER A 500 18.64 0.14 9.43
CA SER A 500 17.94 0.28 8.16
C SER A 500 16.98 -0.87 7.89
N MET A 501 15.93 -0.61 7.12
CA MET A 501 14.93 -1.62 6.73
C MET A 501 15.58 -2.77 5.96
N ASP A 502 15.34 -4.01 6.39
CA ASP A 502 15.68 -5.18 5.60
C ASP A 502 14.65 -5.39 4.47
N LYS A 503 15.02 -4.97 3.27
CA LYS A 503 14.18 -5.01 2.06
C LYS A 503 13.90 -6.43 1.56
N ASN A 504 14.60 -7.45 2.05
CA ASN A 504 14.41 -8.84 1.66
C ASN A 504 13.40 -9.59 2.53
N SER A 505 12.89 -8.95 3.58
CA SER A 505 11.89 -9.53 4.47
C SER A 505 10.47 -9.20 4.00
N MET A 506 9.60 -10.22 3.98
CA MET A 506 8.23 -10.12 3.47
C MET A 506 7.32 -9.30 4.40
N GLY A 507 7.60 -9.19 5.70
CA GLY A 507 6.73 -8.55 6.67
C GLY A 507 6.31 -7.12 6.30
N TRP A 508 7.22 -6.36 5.67
CA TRP A 508 6.97 -5.00 5.20
C TRP A 508 5.85 -4.91 4.15
N SER A 509 5.72 -5.91 3.28
CA SER A 509 4.70 -5.96 2.21
C SER A 509 3.35 -6.50 2.68
N LEU A 510 3.29 -7.11 3.86
CA LEU A 510 2.05 -7.62 4.45
C LEU A 510 1.23 -6.52 5.15
N GLY A 511 1.77 -5.29 5.25
CA GLY A 511 1.09 -4.17 5.88
C GLY A 511 0.83 -4.38 7.38
N HIS A 512 -0.23 -3.75 7.88
CA HIS A 512 -0.66 -3.86 9.28
C HIS A 512 -1.45 -5.15 9.49
N LEU A 513 -1.00 -6.01 10.40
CA LEU A 513 -1.59 -7.33 10.66
C LEU A 513 -2.11 -7.43 12.09
N PRO A 514 -3.36 -7.90 12.30
CA PRO A 514 -3.83 -8.24 13.62
C PRO A 514 -3.19 -9.56 14.08
N VAL A 515 -2.55 -9.53 15.25
CA VAL A 515 -1.92 -10.68 15.88
C VAL A 515 -2.45 -10.83 17.29
N LYS A 516 -2.82 -12.06 17.64
CA LYS A 516 -3.30 -12.43 18.96
C LYS A 516 -2.23 -13.27 19.65
N VAL A 517 -1.88 -12.90 20.87
CA VAL A 517 -0.94 -13.65 21.71
C VAL A 517 -1.67 -14.19 22.93
N ALA A 518 -1.27 -15.37 23.37
CA ALA A 518 -1.64 -15.94 24.65
C ALA A 518 -0.50 -16.84 25.13
N LEU A 519 0.43 -16.27 25.89
CA LEU A 519 1.57 -16.99 26.46
C LEU A 519 1.43 -17.07 27.99
N HIS A 520 1.57 -18.27 28.54
CA HIS A 520 1.53 -18.55 29.97
C HIS A 520 2.95 -18.67 30.53
N LEU A 521 3.28 -17.82 31.51
CA LEU A 521 4.52 -17.86 32.27
C LEU A 521 4.48 -19.04 33.24
N LEU A 522 5.21 -20.10 32.90
CA LEU A 522 5.31 -21.31 33.71
C LEU A 522 6.19 -21.08 34.93
N ASN A 523 7.30 -20.37 34.74
CA ASN A 523 8.21 -19.99 35.81
C ASN A 523 9.05 -18.79 35.37
N ALA A 524 8.85 -17.65 36.04
CA ALA A 524 9.59 -16.44 35.71
C ALA A 524 11.07 -16.54 36.09
N ASP A 525 11.44 -17.13 37.23
CA ASP A 525 12.84 -17.18 37.68
C ASP A 525 13.71 -18.06 36.76
N GLN A 526 13.09 -19.03 36.10
CA GLN A 526 13.73 -19.94 35.15
C GLN A 526 13.54 -19.53 33.68
N HIS A 527 12.85 -18.41 33.43
CA HIS A 527 12.41 -17.96 32.10
C HIS A 527 11.72 -19.07 31.29
N LEU A 528 10.71 -19.70 31.87
CA LEU A 528 9.87 -20.71 31.23
C LEU A 528 8.51 -20.09 30.86
N ILE A 529 8.16 -20.18 29.58
CA ILE A 529 6.91 -19.69 28.99
C ILE A 529 6.44 -20.63 27.87
N GLU A 530 5.14 -20.76 27.69
CA GLU A 530 4.55 -21.51 26.57
C GLU A 530 3.24 -20.88 26.10
N GLY A 531 2.79 -21.22 24.90
CA GLY A 531 1.48 -20.80 24.40
C GLY A 531 1.49 -20.49 22.92
N GLY A 532 0.49 -19.73 22.48
CA GLY A 532 0.20 -19.49 21.07
C GLY A 532 0.32 -18.03 20.65
N ILE A 533 0.74 -17.82 19.40
CA ILE A 533 0.68 -16.56 18.66
C ILE A 533 -0.08 -16.83 17.35
N ASP A 534 -1.24 -16.22 17.20
CA ASP A 534 -2.06 -16.31 15.98
C ASP A 534 -1.87 -15.04 15.14
N ILE A 535 -1.47 -15.20 13.88
CA ILE A 535 -1.49 -14.11 12.88
C ILE A 535 -2.83 -14.23 12.13
N LEU A 536 -3.71 -13.26 12.32
CA LEU A 536 -5.06 -13.28 11.77
C LEU A 536 -5.04 -12.84 10.30
N THR A 537 -5.19 -13.80 9.39
CA THR A 537 -5.01 -13.58 7.95
C THR A 537 -6.20 -12.88 7.27
N GLU A 538 -7.39 -12.96 7.86
CA GLU A 538 -8.65 -12.44 7.30
C GLU A 538 -8.62 -10.95 6.94
N ALA A 539 -7.84 -10.15 7.69
CA ALA A 539 -7.71 -8.72 7.47
C ALA A 539 -6.75 -8.35 6.32
N ASN A 540 -6.02 -9.31 5.75
CA ASN A 540 -5.07 -9.09 4.67
C ASN A 540 -5.45 -9.96 3.45
N PRO A 541 -5.89 -9.37 2.33
CA PRO A 541 -6.34 -10.13 1.16
C PRO A 541 -5.30 -11.10 0.57
N THR A 542 -4.01 -10.73 0.60
CA THR A 542 -2.92 -11.58 0.09
C THR A 542 -2.73 -12.80 0.97
N LEU A 543 -2.70 -12.62 2.29
CA LEU A 543 -2.58 -13.73 3.24
C LEU A 543 -3.84 -14.58 3.26
N ALA A 544 -5.03 -13.96 3.23
CA ALA A 544 -6.32 -14.67 3.21
C ALA A 544 -6.48 -15.54 1.95
N ALA A 545 -5.84 -15.18 0.83
CA ALA A 545 -5.81 -16.00 -0.39
C ALA A 545 -4.80 -17.17 -0.31
N MET A 546 -3.90 -17.17 0.66
CA MET A 546 -2.86 -18.20 0.80
C MET A 546 -3.14 -19.14 1.98
N PHE A 547 -3.64 -18.60 3.10
CA PHE A 547 -3.81 -19.30 4.36
C PHE A 547 -5.05 -18.83 5.11
N LYS A 548 -5.82 -19.79 5.62
CA LYS A 548 -6.97 -19.54 6.51
C LYS A 548 -6.54 -19.19 7.94
N ARG A 549 -5.41 -19.76 8.39
CA ARG A 549 -4.84 -19.49 9.72
C ARG A 549 -3.33 -19.70 9.74
N ILE A 550 -2.62 -18.81 10.43
CA ILE A 550 -1.21 -18.99 10.78
C ILE A 550 -1.12 -19.00 12.30
N HIS A 551 -0.73 -20.15 12.86
CA HIS A 551 -0.59 -20.36 14.30
C HIS A 551 0.87 -20.69 14.63
N VAL A 552 1.43 -20.01 15.62
CA VAL A 552 2.79 -20.27 16.11
C VAL A 552 2.67 -20.70 17.55
N ASP A 553 3.05 -21.94 17.80
CA ASP A 553 3.18 -22.50 19.14
C ASP A 553 4.59 -22.27 19.66
N PHE A 554 4.72 -21.74 20.86
CA PHE A 554 5.99 -21.66 21.58
C PHE A 554 5.98 -22.58 22.78
N VAL A 555 7.05 -23.35 22.96
CA VAL A 555 7.23 -24.27 24.09
C VAL A 555 8.59 -24.06 24.74
N SER A 556 8.66 -24.26 26.05
CA SER A 556 9.89 -24.15 26.85
C SER A 556 10.81 -25.38 26.72
N LEU A 557 11.08 -25.83 25.49
CA LEU A 557 12.01 -26.92 25.20
C LEU A 557 13.10 -26.42 24.26
N VAL A 558 14.37 -26.59 24.64
CA VAL A 558 15.52 -26.27 23.79
C VAL A 558 16.10 -27.56 23.24
N LEU A 559 16.08 -27.70 21.93
CA LEU A 559 16.55 -28.88 21.22
C LEU A 559 18.07 -28.84 21.04
N ALA A 560 18.69 -30.02 20.99
CA ALA A 560 20.06 -30.15 20.51
C ALA A 560 20.13 -29.75 19.03
N PRO A 561 21.33 -29.42 18.49
CA PRO A 561 21.53 -29.25 17.05
C PRO A 561 21.29 -30.58 16.33
N THR A 562 20.03 -30.90 16.06
CA THR A 562 19.59 -32.05 15.27
C THR A 562 18.99 -31.51 13.99
N GLN A 563 19.56 -31.89 12.85
CA GLN A 563 18.92 -31.59 11.56
C GLN A 563 17.62 -32.37 11.49
N ALA A 564 16.50 -31.66 11.34
CA ALA A 564 15.27 -32.29 10.88
C ALA A 564 15.56 -32.92 9.50
N ASP A 565 15.10 -34.14 9.28
CA ASP A 565 15.34 -34.88 8.05
C ASP A 565 14.67 -34.14 6.87
N THR A 566 15.44 -33.87 5.82
CA THR A 566 15.00 -33.15 4.61
C THR A 566 14.74 -34.08 3.43
N THR A 567 14.93 -35.40 3.59
CA THR A 567 14.97 -36.36 2.49
C THR A 567 13.59 -36.73 1.92
N ASN A 568 12.49 -36.42 2.61
CA ASN A 568 11.15 -36.78 2.15
C ASN A 568 10.36 -35.56 1.62
N ASN A 569 10.47 -35.27 0.33
CA ASN A 569 9.59 -34.36 -0.43
C ASN A 569 9.23 -33.04 0.29
N GLN A 570 10.24 -32.34 0.84
CA GLN A 570 10.13 -30.99 1.42
C GLN A 570 9.36 -30.85 2.75
N ARG A 571 8.94 -31.92 3.43
CA ARG A 571 8.36 -31.84 4.79
C ARG A 571 9.34 -32.36 5.83
N LYS A 572 9.83 -31.43 6.67
CA LYS A 572 10.81 -31.70 7.74
C LYS A 572 10.13 -32.52 8.85
N CYS A 573 10.75 -33.62 9.30
CA CYS A 573 10.38 -34.35 10.53
C CYS A 573 11.64 -34.76 11.29
N TYR A 574 11.53 -35.15 12.55
CA TYR A 574 12.68 -35.60 13.33
C TYR A 574 12.77 -37.12 13.28
N ALA A 575 13.81 -37.66 12.64
CA ALA A 575 14.14 -39.08 12.81
C ALA A 575 14.54 -39.38 14.27
N ASN A 576 15.20 -38.40 14.91
CA ASN A 576 15.61 -38.42 16.31
C ASN A 576 15.45 -37.02 16.90
N LEU A 577 15.01 -36.91 18.15
CA LEU A 577 14.87 -35.63 18.85
C LEU A 577 15.58 -35.70 20.20
N LYS A 578 16.45 -34.71 20.48
CA LYS A 578 17.09 -34.56 21.78
C LYS A 578 16.79 -33.19 22.37
N VAL A 579 16.29 -33.16 23.59
CA VAL A 579 16.06 -31.94 24.38
C VAL A 579 17.25 -31.73 25.31
N THR A 580 17.88 -30.56 25.21
CA THR A 580 19.06 -30.18 26.01
C THR A 580 18.70 -29.57 27.35
N LYS A 581 17.62 -28.79 27.39
CA LYS A 581 17.08 -28.15 28.60
C LYS A 581 15.64 -27.70 28.38
N GLY A 582 14.94 -27.43 29.48
CA GLY A 582 13.58 -26.89 29.45
C GLY A 582 12.62 -27.66 30.36
N LEU A 583 11.33 -27.33 30.22
CA LEU A 583 10.23 -27.97 30.93
C LEU A 583 9.28 -28.61 29.92
N LEU A 584 9.07 -29.91 30.07
CA LEU A 584 8.06 -30.65 29.35
C LEU A 584 6.74 -30.58 30.12
N THR A 585 5.79 -29.82 29.58
CA THR A 585 4.40 -29.75 30.03
C THR A 585 3.53 -30.66 29.18
N LYS A 586 2.27 -30.85 29.58
CA LYS A 586 1.28 -31.53 28.74
C LYS A 586 1.05 -30.80 27.40
N TYR A 587 1.13 -29.47 27.41
CA TYR A 587 1.05 -28.65 26.20
C TYR A 587 2.21 -28.94 25.25
N ALA A 588 3.44 -28.97 25.78
CA ALA A 588 4.64 -29.20 24.99
C ALA A 588 4.76 -30.65 24.47
N ALA A 589 4.22 -31.62 25.19
CA ALA A 589 4.28 -33.04 24.84
C ALA A 589 3.66 -33.37 23.46
N ARG A 590 2.60 -32.66 23.06
CA ARG A 590 1.94 -32.87 21.77
C ARG A 590 2.89 -32.73 20.58
N PHE A 591 3.90 -31.88 20.67
CA PHE A 591 4.81 -31.63 19.55
C PHE A 591 5.93 -32.66 19.39
N LEU A 592 6.14 -33.54 20.37
CA LEU A 592 7.25 -34.48 20.35
C LEU A 592 7.06 -35.54 19.26
N ALA A 593 5.85 -36.11 19.15
CA ALA A 593 5.54 -37.18 18.20
C ALA A 593 4.61 -36.77 17.04
N LEU A 594 3.82 -35.69 17.16
CA LEU A 594 2.96 -35.22 16.06
C LEU A 594 3.72 -34.84 14.78
N ASN A 595 5.01 -34.48 14.89
CA ASN A 595 5.83 -34.11 13.72
C ASN A 595 6.18 -35.29 12.79
N ASN A 596 5.81 -36.52 13.16
CA ASN A 596 6.20 -37.75 12.49
C ASN A 596 5.07 -38.43 11.70
N THR A 597 3.86 -37.91 11.85
CA THR A 597 2.67 -38.38 11.14
C THR A 597 2.07 -37.21 10.38
N TRP A 598 2.00 -37.31 9.07
CA TRP A 598 1.40 -36.26 8.25
C TRP A 598 0.61 -36.83 7.08
N SER A 599 -0.37 -36.08 6.60
CA SER A 599 -1.16 -36.45 5.43
C SER A 599 -1.08 -35.39 4.35
N ASP A 600 -1.13 -35.82 3.09
CA ASP A 600 -1.45 -34.98 1.94
C ASP A 600 -2.50 -35.65 1.05
N ALA A 601 -2.68 -35.13 -0.17
CA ALA A 601 -3.60 -35.68 -1.15
C ALA A 601 -3.24 -37.11 -1.61
N ASN A 602 -2.00 -37.57 -1.40
CA ASN A 602 -1.48 -38.86 -1.84
C ASN A 602 -1.53 -39.94 -0.74
N GLY A 603 -1.72 -39.56 0.54
CA GLY A 603 -1.91 -40.51 1.62
C GLY A 603 -1.47 -40.00 3.00
N VAL A 604 -1.47 -40.91 3.97
CA VAL A 604 -0.92 -40.69 5.31
C VAL A 604 0.49 -41.29 5.36
N TYR A 605 1.47 -40.47 5.71
CA TYR A 605 2.86 -40.85 5.91
C TYR A 605 3.14 -40.96 7.40
N ASN A 606 3.81 -42.04 7.78
CA ASN A 606 3.94 -42.46 9.16
C ASN A 606 5.39 -42.88 9.42
N LEU A 607 6.25 -41.90 9.76
CA LEU A 607 7.69 -42.09 9.90
C LEU A 607 8.09 -42.08 11.37
N PRO A 608 8.16 -43.23 12.06
CA PRO A 608 8.46 -43.26 13.49
C PRO A 608 9.83 -42.67 13.81
N MET A 609 9.89 -41.94 14.92
CA MET A 609 11.16 -41.58 15.55
C MET A 609 11.89 -42.84 15.98
N SER A 610 13.20 -42.89 15.77
CA SER A 610 13.99 -44.00 16.32
C SER A 610 14.15 -43.85 17.83
N TYR A 611 14.41 -42.62 18.29
CA TYR A 611 14.39 -42.30 19.72
C TYR A 611 14.03 -40.84 20.01
N LEU A 612 13.53 -40.64 21.23
CA LEU A 612 13.31 -39.38 21.89
C LEU A 612 14.20 -39.30 23.14
N ASP A 613 15.09 -38.31 23.19
CA ASP A 613 15.95 -38.06 24.34
C ASP A 613 15.49 -36.80 25.10
N LEU A 614 14.85 -37.01 26.26
CA LEU A 614 14.38 -35.99 27.19
C LEU A 614 15.26 -35.88 28.43
N THR A 615 16.45 -36.51 28.45
CA THR A 615 17.31 -36.56 29.65
C THR A 615 17.75 -35.18 30.14
N GLY A 616 17.79 -34.17 29.27
CA GLY A 616 18.07 -32.77 29.62
C GLY A 616 16.87 -31.96 30.10
N ALA A 617 15.65 -32.47 29.98
CA ALA A 617 14.43 -31.76 30.35
C ALA A 617 13.98 -32.05 31.79
N THR A 618 13.23 -31.13 32.39
CA THR A 618 12.36 -31.43 33.53
C THR A 618 10.99 -31.86 33.01
N ILE A 619 10.37 -32.87 33.61
CA ILE A 619 9.02 -33.33 33.23
C ILE A 619 8.02 -32.90 34.29
N SER A 620 6.94 -32.22 33.87
CA SER A 620 5.87 -31.80 34.76
C SER A 620 5.12 -33.01 35.33
N ALA A 621 4.65 -32.91 36.57
CA ALA A 621 4.08 -34.03 37.31
C ALA A 621 2.78 -34.60 36.68
N ASP A 622 2.10 -33.80 35.87
CA ASP A 622 0.84 -34.13 35.19
C ASP A 622 1.03 -34.74 33.79
N VAL A 623 2.27 -34.78 33.28
CA VAL A 623 2.59 -35.45 32.02
C VAL A 623 2.50 -36.96 32.20
N THR A 624 1.81 -37.63 31.28
CA THR A 624 1.63 -39.08 31.26
C THR A 624 2.42 -39.74 30.14
N ALA A 625 2.52 -41.07 30.18
CA ALA A 625 3.12 -41.84 29.10
C ALA A 625 2.34 -41.71 27.78
N GLU A 626 1.03 -41.46 27.84
CA GLU A 626 0.19 -41.24 26.65
C GLU A 626 0.50 -39.90 25.99
N ASP A 627 0.75 -38.86 26.80
CA ASP A 627 1.09 -37.53 26.27
C ASP A 627 2.40 -37.57 25.44
N LEU A 628 3.37 -38.41 25.82
CA LEU A 628 4.62 -38.61 25.05
C LEU A 628 4.41 -39.42 23.75
N ARG A 629 3.32 -40.18 23.67
CA ARG A 629 2.98 -41.05 22.55
C ARG A 629 1.92 -40.45 21.63
N GLN A 630 1.40 -39.26 21.97
CA GLN A 630 0.35 -38.63 21.21
C GLN A 630 0.77 -38.39 19.75
N GLY A 631 0.03 -38.97 18.81
CA GLY A 631 0.29 -38.84 17.38
C GLY A 631 1.38 -39.77 16.83
N GLN A 632 1.90 -40.70 17.64
CA GLN A 632 2.87 -41.69 17.17
C GLN A 632 2.27 -42.63 16.12
N PRO A 633 3.10 -43.17 15.21
CA PRO A 633 2.72 -44.25 14.31
C PRO A 633 2.17 -45.48 15.07
N ALA A 634 1.12 -46.11 14.53
CA ALA A 634 0.56 -47.34 15.10
C ALA A 634 1.61 -48.47 15.21
N VAL A 635 2.56 -48.54 14.27
CA VAL A 635 3.66 -49.49 14.29
C VAL A 635 4.99 -48.75 14.43
N ASN A 636 5.68 -48.90 15.57
CA ASN A 636 6.97 -48.26 15.83
C ASN A 636 7.77 -48.95 16.94
N ASN A 637 9.09 -48.69 16.96
CA ASN A 637 10.02 -49.11 18.01
C ASN A 637 10.69 -47.92 18.71
N THR A 638 9.98 -46.80 18.86
CA THR A 638 10.56 -45.57 19.42
C THR A 638 11.05 -45.78 20.85
N LEU A 639 12.31 -45.41 21.12
CA LEU A 639 12.92 -45.42 22.44
C LEU A 639 12.76 -44.07 23.13
N TYR A 640 12.42 -44.05 24.43
CA TYR A 640 12.25 -42.83 25.21
C TYR A 640 13.28 -42.77 26.32
N TYR A 641 14.33 -41.97 26.15
CA TYR A 641 15.31 -41.70 27.20
C TYR A 641 14.81 -40.55 28.07
N LEU A 642 14.54 -40.83 29.34
CA LEU A 642 13.87 -39.90 30.26
C LEU A 642 14.81 -39.48 31.41
N PRO A 643 14.60 -38.28 32.00
CA PRO A 643 15.42 -37.81 33.11
C PRO A 643 15.27 -38.69 34.34
N THR A 644 16.32 -38.83 35.12
CA THR A 644 16.35 -39.70 36.33
C THR A 644 15.33 -39.30 37.40
N THR A 645 14.86 -38.05 37.35
CA THR A 645 13.86 -37.48 38.25
C THR A 645 12.41 -37.87 37.91
N THR A 646 12.17 -38.53 36.78
CA THR A 646 10.81 -38.86 36.32
C THR A 646 10.18 -40.06 37.04
N THR A 647 8.87 -39.98 37.24
CA THR A 647 8.02 -41.10 37.69
C THR A 647 7.39 -41.86 36.52
N LEU A 648 7.55 -41.40 35.28
CA LEU A 648 6.99 -42.04 34.09
C LEU A 648 7.53 -43.46 33.88
N ARG A 649 6.64 -44.39 33.56
CA ARG A 649 6.96 -45.78 33.23
C ARG A 649 6.12 -46.24 32.04
N GLY A 650 6.64 -47.19 31.28
CA GLY A 650 5.97 -47.78 30.14
C GLY A 650 6.95 -48.50 29.24
N ASP A 651 6.44 -49.06 28.15
CA ASP A 651 7.26 -49.74 27.17
C ASP A 651 8.27 -48.80 26.54
N ASN A 652 9.51 -49.28 26.45
CA ASN A 652 10.64 -48.57 25.87
C ASN A 652 10.99 -47.25 26.58
N PHE A 653 10.55 -47.06 27.83
CA PHE A 653 10.90 -45.90 28.65
C PHE A 653 12.16 -46.20 29.44
N ILE A 654 13.29 -45.63 29.00
CA ILE A 654 14.60 -45.80 29.61
C ILE A 654 14.82 -44.69 30.64
N VAL A 655 14.84 -45.07 31.91
CA VAL A 655 15.16 -44.19 33.04
C VAL A 655 16.42 -44.72 33.70
N ASN A 656 17.44 -43.88 33.86
CA ASN A 656 18.70 -44.28 34.49
C ASN A 656 19.31 -45.56 33.86
N GLY A 657 19.26 -45.66 32.52
CA GLY A 657 19.80 -46.79 31.76
C GLY A 657 19.00 -48.09 31.87
N THR A 658 17.77 -48.08 32.40
CA THR A 658 16.92 -49.26 32.53
C THR A 658 15.50 -49.02 31.99
N THR A 659 14.91 -50.02 31.33
CA THR A 659 13.48 -50.06 30.99
C THR A 659 12.82 -51.30 31.62
N ALA A 660 11.57 -51.15 32.06
CA ALA A 660 10.79 -52.28 32.59
C ALA A 660 10.48 -53.31 31.50
N ARG A 661 10.15 -52.83 30.30
CA ARG A 661 9.90 -53.69 29.14
C ARG A 661 10.45 -53.06 27.87
N PHE A 662 11.23 -53.86 27.15
CA PHE A 662 11.64 -53.55 25.79
C PHE A 662 10.68 -54.24 24.81
N ALA A 663 9.72 -53.47 24.30
CA ALA A 663 8.70 -53.95 23.40
C ALA A 663 9.12 -53.69 21.95
N LEU A 664 9.42 -54.78 21.24
CA LEU A 664 9.76 -54.82 19.83
C LEU A 664 8.51 -55.13 19.00
N GLN A 665 8.25 -54.25 18.05
CA GLN A 665 7.31 -54.43 16.96
C GLN A 665 8.05 -54.84 15.68
N ASP A 666 7.57 -55.89 15.07
CA ASP A 666 8.17 -56.55 13.93
C ASP A 666 8.05 -55.68 12.67
N ALA A 667 9.05 -55.81 11.81
CA ALA A 667 9.21 -55.00 10.60
C ALA A 667 9.28 -53.47 10.80
N ALA A 668 9.13 -52.93 12.02
CA ALA A 668 9.42 -51.54 12.31
C ALA A 668 10.93 -51.32 12.49
N PRO A 669 11.48 -50.21 11.97
CA PRO A 669 12.89 -49.91 12.10
C PRO A 669 13.28 -49.67 13.56
N LEU A 670 14.52 -49.99 13.92
CA LEU A 670 15.07 -49.75 15.24
C LEU A 670 16.47 -49.13 15.14
N TYR A 671 16.72 -48.11 15.96
CA TYR A 671 18.06 -47.59 16.21
C TYR A 671 18.21 -47.29 17.70
N VAL A 672 19.21 -47.90 18.32
CA VAL A 672 19.54 -47.77 19.74
C VAL A 672 20.73 -46.81 19.87
N PRO A 673 20.55 -45.56 20.36
CA PRO A 673 21.65 -44.61 20.46
C PRO A 673 22.62 -44.92 21.61
N GLN A 674 22.14 -45.59 22.66
CA GLN A 674 22.92 -45.87 23.87
C GLN A 674 22.45 -47.17 24.52
N ASP A 675 23.40 -47.94 25.06
CA ASP A 675 23.17 -49.14 25.86
C ASP A 675 22.15 -48.90 26.99
N PHE A 676 21.28 -49.89 27.23
CA PHE A 676 20.40 -49.93 28.39
C PHE A 676 20.08 -51.38 28.77
N THR A 677 19.60 -51.59 30.00
CA THR A 677 19.12 -52.90 30.45
C THR A 677 17.60 -52.96 30.38
N ALA A 678 17.03 -54.06 29.90
CA ALA A 678 15.59 -54.29 29.91
C ALA A 678 15.25 -55.42 30.88
N GLU A 679 14.37 -55.15 31.85
CA GLU A 679 13.93 -56.16 32.82
C GLU A 679 13.18 -57.31 32.13
N SER A 680 12.39 -56.98 31.09
CA SER A 680 11.69 -57.92 30.23
C SER A 680 11.71 -57.50 28.76
N VAL A 681 11.49 -58.45 27.86
CA VAL A 681 11.35 -58.22 26.41
C VAL A 681 10.00 -58.73 25.94
N THR A 682 9.40 -58.06 24.96
CA THR A 682 8.33 -58.64 24.15
C THR A 682 8.63 -58.43 22.68
N TYR A 683 8.44 -59.45 21.85
CA TYR A 683 8.59 -59.35 20.40
C TYR A 683 7.34 -59.91 19.71
N ASP A 684 6.59 -59.03 19.05
CA ASP A 684 5.28 -59.37 18.45
C ASP A 684 5.36 -60.27 17.21
N ARG A 685 6.57 -60.53 16.67
CA ARG A 685 6.75 -61.51 15.59
C ARG A 685 6.32 -62.89 16.07
N VAL A 686 5.32 -63.44 15.38
CA VAL A 686 4.87 -64.83 15.57
C VAL A 686 5.79 -65.76 14.80
N PHE A 687 6.34 -66.78 15.46
CA PHE A 687 7.21 -67.80 14.86
C PHE A 687 6.51 -69.16 14.73
N ASP A 688 6.88 -69.91 13.69
CA ASP A 688 6.41 -71.28 13.49
C ASP A 688 7.07 -72.26 14.49
N THR A 689 6.24 -73.10 15.12
CA THR A 689 6.62 -73.99 16.24
C THR A 689 6.72 -75.48 15.88
N GLY A 690 6.80 -75.80 14.58
CA GLY A 690 6.85 -77.18 14.09
C GLY A 690 8.06 -77.95 14.64
N ALA A 691 7.82 -79.18 15.14
CA ALA A 691 8.80 -79.98 15.89
C ALA A 691 10.11 -80.34 15.15
N ASN A 692 10.28 -79.98 13.87
CA ASN A 692 11.46 -80.24 13.06
C ASN A 692 11.78 -79.10 12.06
N THR A 693 11.22 -77.91 12.25
CA THR A 693 11.38 -76.81 11.30
C THR A 693 12.25 -75.70 11.90
N LEU A 694 13.36 -75.38 11.22
CA LEU A 694 14.03 -74.10 11.43
C LEU A 694 13.06 -73.00 11.01
N SER A 695 12.68 -72.18 11.98
CA SER A 695 11.57 -71.25 11.83
C SER A 695 11.92 -70.10 10.91
N THR A 696 13.15 -69.56 10.94
CA THR A 696 13.61 -68.42 10.10
C THR A 696 15.01 -67.94 10.52
N THR A 697 15.46 -66.80 9.99
CA THR A 697 16.62 -66.04 10.47
C THR A 697 16.21 -64.83 11.32
N PHE A 698 17.10 -64.39 12.21
CA PHE A 698 16.89 -63.18 13.00
C PHE A 698 18.19 -62.45 13.34
N ILE A 699 18.05 -61.19 13.75
CA ILE A 699 19.09 -60.37 14.39
C ILE A 699 18.42 -59.52 15.48
N LEU A 700 19.03 -59.44 16.66
CA LEU A 700 18.50 -58.71 17.82
C LEU A 700 19.57 -57.83 18.48
N PRO A 701 19.19 -56.69 19.08
CA PRO A 701 20.12 -55.68 19.57
C PRO A 701 20.60 -55.97 20.99
N PHE A 702 20.43 -57.20 21.51
CA PHE A 702 20.76 -57.54 22.89
C PHE A 702 21.38 -58.92 22.99
N ASP A 703 22.18 -59.10 24.04
CA ASP A 703 22.74 -60.39 24.42
C ASP A 703 21.70 -61.22 25.19
N PHE A 704 21.67 -62.53 24.96
CA PHE A 704 20.86 -63.45 25.78
C PHE A 704 21.42 -64.87 25.81
N ASP A 705 21.24 -65.53 26.95
CA ASP A 705 21.45 -66.97 27.07
C ASP A 705 20.27 -67.72 26.45
N VAL A 706 20.57 -68.71 25.60
CA VAL A 706 19.57 -69.42 24.80
C VAL A 706 18.79 -70.40 25.69
N PRO A 707 17.49 -70.19 25.93
CA PRO A 707 16.69 -71.10 26.74
C PRO A 707 16.35 -72.35 25.93
N THR A 708 17.07 -73.44 26.19
CA THR A 708 16.91 -74.72 25.48
C THR A 708 15.52 -75.35 25.63
N SER A 709 14.71 -74.84 26.57
CA SER A 709 13.32 -75.27 26.78
C SER A 709 12.36 -74.86 25.65
N ASN A 710 12.66 -73.81 24.89
CA ASN A 710 11.74 -73.26 23.89
C ASN A 710 12.41 -72.82 22.56
N MET A 711 13.73 -72.71 22.50
CA MET A 711 14.44 -72.40 21.25
C MET A 711 15.85 -72.97 21.19
N LYS A 712 16.38 -73.02 19.97
CA LYS A 712 17.79 -73.18 19.65
C LYS A 712 18.23 -72.12 18.66
N VAL A 713 19.47 -71.67 18.80
CA VAL A 713 20.05 -70.59 18.00
C VAL A 713 21.37 -71.07 17.41
N ALA A 714 21.57 -70.90 16.10
CA ALA A 714 22.79 -71.30 15.41
C ALA A 714 23.41 -70.16 14.60
N GLY A 715 24.71 -69.94 14.77
CA GLY A 715 25.48 -68.88 14.10
C GLY A 715 26.22 -69.39 12.88
N PHE A 716 26.37 -68.54 11.85
CA PHE A 716 27.08 -68.90 10.62
C PHE A 716 28.57 -69.11 10.89
N ALA A 717 29.06 -70.33 10.65
CA ALA A 717 30.43 -70.72 10.95
C ALA A 717 31.30 -70.68 9.69
N THR A 718 31.00 -71.51 8.69
CA THR A 718 31.81 -71.62 7.47
C THR A 718 30.99 -71.97 6.24
N ALA A 719 31.46 -71.61 5.06
CA ALA A 719 30.98 -72.13 3.78
C ALA A 719 31.99 -73.12 3.20
N THR A 720 31.55 -74.33 2.86
CA THR A 720 32.39 -75.37 2.25
C THR A 720 31.93 -75.62 0.82
N ASN A 721 32.84 -75.50 -0.16
CA ASN A 721 32.54 -75.92 -1.53
C ASN A 721 32.48 -77.45 -1.60
N THR A 722 31.33 -78.00 -1.98
CA THR A 722 31.13 -79.46 -2.04
C THR A 722 31.41 -80.03 -3.43
N ALA A 723 31.11 -79.27 -4.49
CA ALA A 723 31.44 -79.60 -5.88
C ALA A 723 31.10 -78.42 -6.80
N GLY A 724 32.02 -77.97 -7.66
CA GLY A 724 31.72 -76.92 -8.64
C GLY A 724 31.19 -75.63 -8.00
N ASN A 725 29.93 -75.28 -8.27
CA ASN A 725 29.23 -74.13 -7.67
C ASN A 725 28.29 -74.52 -6.51
N ASP A 726 28.41 -75.75 -6.00
CA ASP A 726 27.59 -76.28 -4.91
C ASP A 726 28.30 -76.07 -3.57
N TYR A 727 27.54 -75.61 -2.57
CA TYR A 727 28.08 -75.20 -1.27
C TYR A 727 27.27 -75.77 -0.10
N LEU A 728 27.98 -76.11 0.97
CA LEU A 728 27.45 -76.43 2.29
C LEU A 728 27.70 -75.24 3.22
N LEU A 729 26.64 -74.66 3.77
CA LEU A 729 26.74 -73.64 4.81
C LEU A 729 26.65 -74.32 6.18
N ASN A 730 27.71 -74.22 6.95
CA ASN A 730 27.81 -74.78 8.28
C ASN A 730 27.43 -73.74 9.32
N PHE A 731 26.53 -74.12 10.23
CA PHE A 731 26.11 -73.33 11.39
C PHE A 731 26.37 -74.13 12.67
N ASN A 732 26.81 -73.43 13.71
CA ASN A 732 27.04 -74.03 15.01
C ASN A 732 25.99 -73.50 16.00
N GLU A 733 25.32 -74.39 16.73
CA GLU A 733 24.46 -73.97 17.84
C GLU A 733 25.30 -73.24 18.90
N THR A 734 24.74 -72.19 19.50
CA THR A 734 25.37 -71.44 20.59
C THR A 734 24.51 -71.48 21.84
N ALA A 735 25.17 -71.53 23.00
CA ALA A 735 24.49 -71.37 24.29
C ALA A 735 24.20 -69.88 24.61
N HIS A 736 24.90 -68.96 23.94
CA HIS A 736 24.80 -67.52 24.15
C HIS A 736 24.73 -66.80 22.80
N ALA A 737 23.68 -66.01 22.60
CA ALA A 737 23.51 -65.17 21.42
C ALA A 737 23.97 -63.75 21.74
N THR A 738 24.84 -63.20 20.89
CA THR A 738 25.42 -61.87 21.06
C THR A 738 24.66 -60.84 20.24
N ALA A 739 24.51 -59.64 20.79
CA ALA A 739 23.85 -58.51 20.16
C ALA A 739 24.41 -58.25 18.75
N HIS A 740 23.53 -57.79 17.85
CA HIS A 740 23.87 -57.42 16.47
C HIS A 740 24.49 -58.53 15.61
N THR A 741 24.38 -59.79 16.04
CA THR A 741 24.88 -60.95 15.31
C THR A 741 23.71 -61.66 14.57
N PRO A 742 23.84 -61.93 13.26
CA PRO A 742 22.89 -62.75 12.50
C PRO A 742 22.85 -64.21 12.96
N TYR A 743 21.65 -64.78 13.11
CA TYR A 743 21.45 -66.17 13.53
C TYR A 743 20.33 -66.88 12.76
N LEU A 744 20.37 -68.22 12.80
CA LEU A 744 19.21 -69.08 12.53
C LEU A 744 18.46 -69.39 13.83
N LEU A 745 17.14 -69.46 13.74
CA LEU A 745 16.26 -69.82 14.86
C LEU A 745 15.53 -71.13 14.56
N GLN A 746 15.59 -72.06 15.52
CA GLN A 746 14.61 -73.13 15.67
C GLN A 746 13.82 -72.85 16.94
N THR A 747 12.49 -72.79 16.87
CA THR A 747 11.68 -72.57 18.07
C THR A 747 10.50 -73.53 18.19
N PHE A 748 10.07 -73.73 19.43
CA PHE A 748 8.93 -74.53 19.84
C PHE A 748 7.87 -73.67 20.56
N ASP A 749 8.06 -72.35 20.56
CA ASP A 749 7.19 -71.33 21.14
C ASP A 749 6.93 -70.26 20.07
N ASN A 750 5.70 -69.75 19.99
CA ASN A 750 5.35 -68.76 18.98
C ASN A 750 5.92 -67.37 19.31
N HIS A 751 6.33 -67.13 20.56
CA HIS A 751 7.03 -65.92 21.01
C HIS A 751 8.24 -66.28 21.89
N PRO A 752 9.32 -66.86 21.32
CA PRO A 752 10.40 -67.45 22.10
C PRO A 752 11.20 -66.45 22.94
N PHE A 753 11.17 -65.17 22.56
CA PHE A 753 11.93 -64.10 23.20
C PHE A 753 11.21 -63.44 24.39
N ASP A 754 9.90 -63.65 24.55
CA ASP A 754 9.09 -62.99 25.58
C ASP A 754 9.41 -63.46 27.01
N ARG A 755 10.15 -64.58 27.14
CA ARG A 755 10.59 -65.15 28.42
C ARG A 755 11.95 -64.62 28.87
N LEU A 756 12.61 -63.81 28.05
CA LEU A 756 13.92 -63.26 28.39
C LEU A 756 13.78 -62.14 29.41
N THR A 757 14.66 -62.17 30.41
CA THR A 757 14.69 -61.18 31.50
C THR A 757 16.08 -60.60 31.64
N ASN A 758 16.16 -59.33 32.06
CA ASN A 758 17.43 -58.63 32.32
C ASN A 758 18.39 -58.67 31.12
N VAL A 759 17.88 -58.42 29.92
CA VAL A 759 18.71 -58.40 28.71
C VAL A 759 19.48 -57.07 28.62
N SER A 760 20.74 -57.16 28.21
CA SER A 760 21.56 -55.98 27.93
C SER A 760 21.37 -55.57 26.47
N VAL A 761 20.59 -54.51 26.24
CA VAL A 761 20.43 -53.91 24.90
C VAL A 761 21.64 -53.04 24.59
N LYS A 762 22.22 -53.24 23.41
CA LYS A 762 23.44 -52.60 22.93
C LYS A 762 23.15 -51.51 21.91
N ALA A 763 23.93 -50.44 21.97
CA ALA A 763 23.88 -49.34 21.02
C ALA A 763 24.16 -49.84 19.60
N THR A 764 23.34 -49.40 18.65
CA THR A 764 23.42 -49.77 17.24
C THR A 764 24.72 -49.26 16.62
N PRO A 765 25.66 -50.16 16.21
CA PRO A 765 26.95 -49.75 15.68
C PRO A 765 26.84 -49.23 14.24
N GLN A 766 27.83 -48.43 13.80
CA GLN A 766 27.90 -47.83 12.45
C GLN A 766 28.49 -48.79 11.39
N VAL A 767 28.32 -50.11 11.56
CA VAL A 767 28.89 -51.13 10.66
C VAL A 767 27.82 -52.09 10.17
N ALA A 768 28.06 -52.73 9.03
CA ALA A 768 27.19 -53.79 8.54
C ALA A 768 27.20 -55.00 9.51
N TYR A 769 26.01 -55.53 9.79
CA TYR A 769 25.81 -56.69 10.68
C TYR A 769 26.11 -57.99 9.96
N SER A 770 27.35 -58.16 9.52
CA SER A 770 27.71 -59.18 8.54
C SER A 770 28.67 -60.22 9.08
N LEU A 771 28.34 -61.50 8.86
CA LEU A 771 29.23 -62.65 9.06
C LEU A 771 29.67 -63.15 7.68
N LYS A 772 30.99 -63.16 7.42
CA LYS A 772 31.57 -63.49 6.12
C LYS A 772 32.34 -64.81 6.16
N SER A 773 32.05 -65.69 5.21
CA SER A 773 32.84 -66.89 4.91
C SER A 773 32.81 -67.12 3.40
N ASP A 774 33.93 -66.87 2.71
CA ASP A 774 33.97 -66.85 1.22
C ASP A 774 33.37 -68.14 0.61
N PRO A 775 32.44 -68.04 -0.37
CA PRO A 775 31.99 -66.81 -1.04
C PRO A 775 30.80 -66.08 -0.39
N PHE A 776 30.28 -66.56 0.75
CA PHE A 776 29.04 -66.08 1.34
C PHE A 776 29.23 -64.99 2.40
N THR A 777 28.24 -64.11 2.48
CA THR A 777 28.08 -63.16 3.58
C THR A 777 26.64 -63.20 4.06
N GLN A 778 26.42 -63.48 5.35
CA GLN A 778 25.12 -63.31 6.00
C GLN A 778 25.06 -61.91 6.61
N THR A 779 24.03 -61.13 6.30
CA THR A 779 23.88 -59.75 6.79
C THR A 779 22.52 -59.57 7.46
N GLY A 780 22.51 -59.03 8.69
CA GLY A 780 21.30 -58.62 9.39
C GLY A 780 20.90 -57.18 9.11
N VAL A 781 19.63 -56.83 9.38
CA VAL A 781 19.05 -55.53 9.04
C VAL A 781 18.14 -55.01 10.18
N TYR A 782 18.30 -53.76 10.60
CA TYR A 782 17.44 -53.08 11.60
C TYR A 782 16.54 -51.97 11.03
N ALA A 783 16.72 -51.60 9.76
CA ALA A 783 15.86 -50.67 9.04
C ALA A 783 15.69 -51.16 7.61
N GLU A 784 14.51 -50.97 7.00
CA GLU A 784 14.25 -51.49 5.66
C GLU A 784 15.38 -51.10 4.68
N SER A 785 15.95 -52.11 4.02
CA SER A 785 17.11 -51.93 3.16
C SER A 785 16.79 -52.44 1.76
N SER A 786 16.95 -51.58 0.75
CA SER A 786 16.92 -51.96 -0.66
C SER A 786 18.31 -52.39 -1.12
N LEU A 787 18.44 -53.62 -1.58
CA LEU A 787 19.65 -54.17 -2.18
C LEU A 787 19.88 -53.58 -3.59
N ASP A 788 21.14 -53.46 -4.00
CA ASP A 788 21.50 -53.01 -5.35
C ASP A 788 20.78 -53.82 -6.44
N ALA A 789 20.39 -53.18 -7.54
CA ALA A 789 19.63 -53.80 -8.63
C ALA A 789 20.28 -55.07 -9.24
N GLY A 790 21.58 -55.27 -9.04
CA GLY A 790 22.33 -56.45 -9.48
C GLY A 790 22.72 -57.44 -8.37
N ALA A 791 22.38 -57.16 -7.11
CA ALA A 791 22.72 -58.03 -5.98
C ALA A 791 21.93 -59.35 -6.04
N VAL A 792 22.64 -60.47 -5.98
CA VAL A 792 22.02 -61.80 -5.87
C VAL A 792 21.98 -62.18 -4.39
N ALA A 793 20.82 -62.00 -3.76
CA ALA A 793 20.59 -62.32 -2.36
C ALA A 793 19.62 -63.50 -2.18
N TYR A 794 19.77 -64.20 -1.06
CA TYR A 794 18.95 -65.34 -0.66
C TYR A 794 18.40 -65.12 0.73
N SER A 795 17.11 -65.37 0.89
CA SER A 795 16.44 -65.48 2.19
C SER A 795 16.45 -66.94 2.62
N PHE A 796 16.39 -67.18 3.93
CA PHE A 796 16.25 -68.52 4.49
C PHE A 796 14.99 -68.58 5.34
N ASP A 797 14.10 -69.50 4.99
CA ASP A 797 12.87 -69.74 5.72
C ASP A 797 12.40 -71.19 5.56
N ASN A 798 11.85 -71.77 6.62
CA ASN A 798 11.39 -73.17 6.67
C ASN A 798 12.36 -74.14 5.97
N MET A 799 13.60 -74.14 6.44
CA MET A 799 14.72 -74.94 5.92
C MET A 799 15.15 -74.64 4.48
N THR A 800 14.54 -73.69 3.77
CA THR A 800 14.76 -73.44 2.34
C THR A 800 15.44 -72.11 2.07
N PHE A 801 16.48 -72.14 1.23
CA PHE A 801 17.07 -70.92 0.67
C PHE A 801 16.32 -70.49 -0.59
N THR A 802 15.69 -69.32 -0.53
CA THR A 802 14.96 -68.74 -1.65
C THR A 802 15.68 -67.52 -2.17
N LYS A 803 16.06 -67.54 -3.46
CA LYS A 803 16.58 -66.36 -4.15
C LYS A 803 15.52 -65.26 -4.07
N MET A 804 15.91 -64.10 -3.53
CA MET A 804 14.99 -62.99 -3.36
C MET A 804 14.52 -62.46 -4.72
N THR A 805 13.22 -62.24 -4.86
CA THR A 805 12.60 -61.64 -6.06
C THR A 805 12.38 -60.13 -5.90
N THR A 806 12.39 -59.66 -4.65
CA THR A 806 12.38 -58.24 -4.28
C THR A 806 13.73 -57.89 -3.69
N ASN A 807 14.17 -56.66 -3.92
CA ASN A 807 15.42 -56.18 -3.32
C ASN A 807 15.22 -55.67 -1.88
N VAL A 808 14.11 -55.99 -1.20
CA VAL A 808 13.77 -55.43 0.11
C VAL A 808 13.87 -56.50 1.19
N VAL A 809 14.52 -56.17 2.31
CA VAL A 809 14.61 -56.99 3.52
C VAL A 809 13.97 -56.23 4.69
N SER A 810 12.97 -56.82 5.34
CA SER A 810 12.34 -56.24 6.52
C SER A 810 13.27 -56.22 7.74
N PRO A 811 13.10 -55.27 8.68
CA PRO A 811 13.83 -55.23 9.95
C PRO A 811 13.83 -56.55 10.75
N PHE A 812 14.87 -56.76 11.54
CA PHE A 812 15.15 -57.95 12.35
C PHE A 812 15.35 -59.24 11.55
N ARG A 813 15.55 -59.15 10.22
CA ARG A 813 15.86 -60.30 9.34
C ARG A 813 17.30 -60.29 8.89
N THR A 814 17.70 -61.42 8.30
CA THR A 814 19.00 -61.58 7.69
C THR A 814 18.87 -62.11 6.26
N TYR A 815 19.84 -61.80 5.41
CA TYR A 815 19.94 -62.30 4.05
C TYR A 815 21.37 -62.76 3.74
N PHE A 816 21.51 -63.61 2.73
CA PHE A 816 22.81 -64.14 2.28
C PHE A 816 23.14 -63.61 0.89
N THR A 817 24.35 -63.10 0.71
CA THR A 817 24.92 -62.80 -0.62
C THR A 817 26.08 -63.73 -0.91
N SER A 818 26.39 -63.92 -2.19
CA SER A 818 27.56 -64.69 -2.64
C SER A 818 28.35 -63.94 -3.69
N THR A 819 29.67 -63.96 -3.58
CA THR A 819 30.61 -63.44 -4.60
C THR A 819 30.78 -64.39 -5.80
N LYS A 820 30.24 -65.62 -5.70
CA LYS A 820 30.31 -66.65 -6.75
C LYS A 820 28.92 -67.13 -7.15
N ALA A 821 28.80 -67.64 -8.38
CA ALA A 821 27.56 -68.27 -8.85
C ALA A 821 27.21 -69.51 -8.00
N ILE A 822 25.93 -69.73 -7.75
CA ILE A 822 25.44 -70.82 -6.91
C ILE A 822 24.74 -71.89 -7.76
N GLY A 823 25.14 -73.14 -7.55
CA GLY A 823 24.50 -74.35 -8.05
C GLY A 823 23.47 -74.88 -7.05
N GLU A 824 23.91 -75.71 -6.11
CA GLU A 824 23.15 -76.25 -4.98
C GLU A 824 23.61 -75.63 -3.65
N LEU A 825 22.68 -75.34 -2.74
CA LEU A 825 23.00 -74.89 -1.37
C LEU A 825 22.48 -75.93 -0.37
N LYS A 826 23.34 -76.32 0.58
CA LYS A 826 23.03 -77.26 1.65
C LYS A 826 23.25 -76.60 2.99
N LEU A 827 22.50 -77.05 4.00
CA LEU A 827 22.60 -76.55 5.35
C LEU A 827 23.06 -77.67 6.29
N ASP A 828 24.16 -77.41 7.01
CA ASP A 828 24.66 -78.23 8.10
C ASP A 828 24.50 -77.46 9.42
N ILE A 829 23.92 -78.11 10.43
CA ILE A 829 23.84 -77.58 11.79
C ILE A 829 24.54 -78.59 12.71
N ASN A 830 25.64 -78.18 13.35
CA ASN A 830 26.43 -79.03 14.25
C ASN A 830 26.84 -80.39 13.63
N GLY A 831 27.16 -80.44 12.34
CA GLY A 831 27.54 -81.67 11.63
C GLY A 831 26.35 -82.54 11.21
N VAL A 832 25.12 -82.07 11.39
CA VAL A 832 23.90 -82.73 10.89
C VAL A 832 23.46 -82.03 9.60
N LEU A 833 23.54 -82.77 8.49
CA LEU A 833 23.01 -82.32 7.20
C LEU A 833 21.47 -82.30 7.25
N THR A 834 20.88 -81.12 7.06
CA THR A 834 19.44 -80.92 7.28
C THR A 834 18.57 -80.95 6.01
N GLY A 835 19.13 -81.14 4.81
CA GLY A 835 18.36 -81.31 3.55
C GLY A 835 18.98 -80.61 2.34
N ILE A 836 18.45 -80.87 1.13
CA ILE A 836 18.83 -80.23 -0.15
C ILE A 836 18.01 -78.95 -0.34
N CYS A 837 18.66 -77.79 -0.51
CA CYS A 837 17.98 -76.50 -0.72
C CYS A 837 18.63 -75.70 -1.85
N GLY A 838 18.63 -76.27 -3.06
CA GLY A 838 18.97 -75.54 -4.28
C GLY A 838 17.78 -74.71 -4.80
N PRO A 839 18.03 -73.60 -5.53
CA PRO A 839 16.97 -72.88 -6.24
C PRO A 839 16.32 -73.80 -7.27
N VAL A 840 14.99 -73.88 -7.29
CA VAL A 840 14.25 -74.65 -8.31
C VAL A 840 14.63 -74.10 -9.69
N ARG A 841 15.41 -74.87 -10.46
CA ARG A 841 15.76 -74.58 -11.85
C ARG A 841 14.80 -75.32 -12.77
N ASN A 842 13.92 -74.60 -13.46
CA ASN A 842 13.05 -75.15 -14.51
C ASN A 842 13.79 -75.39 -15.85
N ASP A 843 15.11 -75.14 -15.93
CA ASP A 843 15.84 -75.01 -17.21
C ASP A 843 16.78 -76.17 -17.56
N ARG A 844 16.85 -77.25 -16.76
CA ARG A 844 17.62 -78.45 -17.12
C ARG A 844 16.79 -79.73 -17.02
N ASP A 845 16.51 -80.27 -18.21
CA ASP A 845 15.99 -81.61 -18.52
C ASP A 845 14.47 -81.75 -18.49
N GLY A 846 13.84 -81.39 -19.61
CA GLY A 846 12.43 -81.65 -19.92
C GLY A 846 12.04 -83.13 -20.05
N LYS A 847 12.62 -84.08 -19.28
CA LYS A 847 12.17 -85.47 -19.17
C LYS A 847 12.48 -86.10 -17.80
N GLY A 848 11.48 -86.11 -16.90
CA GLY A 848 11.39 -87.00 -15.74
C GLY A 848 11.84 -86.43 -14.38
N GLN A 849 11.20 -86.87 -13.29
CA GLN A 849 11.54 -86.43 -11.94
C GLN A 849 12.97 -86.81 -11.53
N PRO A 850 13.69 -85.94 -10.79
CA PRO A 850 15.05 -86.20 -10.32
C PRO A 850 15.10 -87.42 -9.39
N ARG A 851 16.20 -88.19 -9.48
CA ARG A 851 16.41 -89.45 -8.74
C ARG A 851 17.65 -89.37 -7.87
N TYR A 852 17.57 -89.94 -6.67
CA TYR A 852 18.65 -89.89 -5.67
C TYR A 852 18.94 -91.28 -5.10
N ASP A 853 20.19 -91.52 -4.71
CA ASP A 853 20.55 -92.67 -3.89
C ASP A 853 20.15 -92.46 -2.41
N LEU A 854 20.32 -93.48 -1.58
CA LEU A 854 20.00 -93.43 -0.15
C LEU A 854 20.89 -92.48 0.66
N ASN A 855 21.97 -91.98 0.05
CA ASN A 855 22.86 -90.97 0.63
C ASN A 855 22.55 -89.56 0.08
N GLY A 856 21.46 -89.39 -0.65
CA GLY A 856 21.01 -88.09 -1.19
C GLY A 856 21.78 -87.59 -2.40
N ARG A 857 22.57 -88.44 -3.07
CA ARG A 857 23.32 -88.06 -4.29
C ARG A 857 22.45 -88.27 -5.52
N ARG A 858 22.43 -87.29 -6.44
CA ARG A 858 21.67 -87.40 -7.70
C ARG A 858 22.29 -88.48 -8.59
N THR A 859 21.47 -89.43 -9.02
CA THR A 859 21.90 -90.54 -9.89
C THR A 859 21.50 -90.27 -11.33
N ASP A 860 22.29 -90.77 -12.29
CA ASP A 860 21.82 -90.89 -13.66
C ASP A 860 20.69 -91.93 -13.72
N GLY A 861 19.74 -91.80 -14.63
CA GLY A 861 18.57 -92.67 -14.70
C GLY A 861 18.87 -94.13 -15.03
N SER A 862 20.11 -94.61 -14.95
CA SER A 862 20.58 -95.94 -15.37
C SER A 862 21.01 -96.85 -14.20
N ALA A 863 21.24 -96.31 -13.00
CA ALA A 863 21.69 -97.08 -11.84
C ALA A 863 20.62 -98.07 -11.31
N LYS A 864 21.05 -99.30 -10.94
CA LYS A 864 20.21 -100.35 -10.33
C LYS A 864 20.23 -100.24 -8.80
N GLY A 865 19.09 -100.49 -8.13
CA GLY A 865 18.96 -100.45 -6.66
C GLY A 865 17.84 -99.54 -6.13
N LEU A 866 17.79 -99.36 -4.80
CA LEU A 866 16.78 -98.55 -4.12
C LEU A 866 17.09 -97.04 -4.31
N GLN A 867 16.16 -96.30 -4.88
CA GLN A 867 16.28 -94.87 -5.22
C GLN A 867 15.13 -94.06 -4.62
N ILE A 868 15.34 -92.76 -4.44
CA ILE A 868 14.32 -91.80 -4.01
C ILE A 868 13.92 -90.95 -5.21
N VAL A 869 12.63 -90.95 -5.56
CA VAL A 869 12.04 -90.14 -6.64
C VAL A 869 10.76 -89.50 -6.14
N GLY A 870 10.67 -88.18 -6.18
CA GLY A 870 9.50 -87.44 -5.68
C GLY A 870 9.19 -87.73 -4.20
N GLY A 871 10.21 -87.95 -3.38
CA GLY A 871 10.08 -88.26 -1.94
C GLY A 871 9.66 -89.70 -1.61
N LYS A 872 9.51 -90.58 -2.61
CA LYS A 872 9.16 -92.00 -2.41
C LYS A 872 10.34 -92.91 -2.74
N LYS A 873 10.52 -93.96 -1.93
CA LYS A 873 11.47 -95.04 -2.20
C LYS A 873 10.91 -95.92 -3.32
N ILE A 874 11.68 -96.06 -4.39
CA ILE A 874 11.40 -96.94 -5.52
C ILE A 874 12.60 -97.87 -5.75
N TYR A 875 12.35 -99.13 -6.07
CA TYR A 875 13.41 -100.09 -6.40
C TYR A 875 13.44 -100.30 -7.91
N ARG A 876 14.63 -100.28 -8.52
CA ARG A 876 14.80 -100.48 -9.96
C ARG A 876 15.80 -101.57 -10.30
#